data_AF-A0A922CK82-F1
#
_entry.id   AF-A0A922CK82-F1
#
_cell.length_a   1.000
_cell.length_b   1.000
_cell.length_c   1.000
_cell.angle_alpha   90.00
_cell.angle_beta   90.00
_cell.angle_gamma   90.00
#
_symmetry.space_group_name_H-M   'P 1'
#
loop_
_entity.id
_entity.type
_entity.pdbx_description
1 polymer ?
#
loop_
_entity_poly.entity_id
_entity_poly.type
_entity_poly.pdbx_seq_one_letter_code
_entity_poly.pdbx_strand_id
1 'polypeptide(L)'
;MADEENNADKKPNGIFGIRHLQAILLLFALVLAYGMRVNMSIAIVAMTDKDSEDSFDWSIQKQSVILSSFFWGYIVLQIPAGELAAKLGGSILVTVCIGINAVVSVLIPWSAYYGGWKLVCACRVLQGLTQGFIVPSIHNLIGKWAPVEEKSRLGALVHSGSQLGNAIQLVAAGFIASIWGWPAIFYANGAVGLLWTIIYIFLGSDSPQKSRMISEEERLYIQSSLGQVGKQKKLKTPWKAIWTSMPFISLIILHCGQNWGFWTLMTEMPSYMKQILGVDIKANGVMSALPYFAMYLLSFPFAFLADYMPNKGWLSVTAVRKLSNSIGFFGPAIALIGLSYTPAGNVMVAVILLTIVVGLNVGHITGLMLVHLDLAPNFAGTLLGITNCSANIISIIAPLVAGAVLKDESYDWSMQIQSVILSSFFWGYVILQVPGGELAARFGGSKLVTLSIALNAIVCMLIPLSVSYGGWKLMCACRVFQGLTQGFLVPSIHGLIGKWAPVEEKGRLGAMVHSGPYLGNSIQFVAAGYIANAWGWPAIFYANGAVGVLWTIIYIFLGSDSPQKSRMISQEERLYIQSSLGQVGQQKILKTPWKAIWTSMPFISLIFVHCGQNWGLWTLMTEMPSYMRQVLGVDIKSNGLMSALPYMAIYLLSYPFGFLADYIPNKKWLSVTATRKLSNSIGFFGPAIALIFLSYTPAGNVVMGVALLTIVVGLNVGHITGFVLVHLDMAPNFAGTLLGITNCSANIISIIAPLVAGAVLKDEVTI
;
A
#
# COMPACT_ATOMS: atom_id res chain seq x y z
N MET A 1 -6.62 -35.73 53.81
CA MET A 1 -7.58 -34.71 53.35
C MET A 1 -7.32 -33.32 53.91
N ALA A 2 -7.11 -33.11 55.23
CA ALA A 2 -6.77 -31.77 55.76
C ALA A 2 -5.29 -31.34 55.50
N ASP A 3 -4.35 -32.30 55.38
CA ASP A 3 -2.93 -31.99 55.09
C ASP A 3 -2.61 -31.82 53.58
N GLU A 4 -3.52 -32.22 52.69
CA GLU A 4 -3.35 -32.08 51.23
C GLU A 4 -3.75 -30.68 50.75
N GLU A 5 -4.76 -30.05 51.36
CA GLU A 5 -5.14 -28.66 51.07
C GLU A 5 -4.08 -27.64 51.54
N ASN A 6 -3.33 -27.94 52.60
CA ASN A 6 -2.29 -27.04 53.12
C ASN A 6 -0.95 -27.09 52.35
N ASN A 7 -0.75 -28.08 51.47
CA ASN A 7 0.48 -28.23 50.67
C ASN A 7 0.31 -27.84 49.18
N ALA A 8 -0.91 -27.60 48.70
CA ALA A 8 -1.19 -27.31 47.30
C ALA A 8 -0.63 -25.96 46.79
N ASP A 9 -0.31 -25.03 47.72
CA ASP A 9 0.18 -23.68 47.41
C ASP A 9 1.68 -23.49 47.64
N LYS A 10 2.41 -24.52 48.11
CA LYS A 10 3.86 -24.41 48.32
C LYS A 10 4.61 -24.53 46.99
N LYS A 11 5.22 -23.44 46.55
CA LYS A 11 6.20 -23.44 45.46
C LYS A 11 7.31 -24.47 45.76
N PRO A 12 7.61 -25.41 44.84
CA PRO A 12 8.61 -26.44 45.11
C PRO A 12 9.98 -25.83 45.42
N ASN A 13 10.71 -26.41 46.38
CA ASN A 13 11.96 -25.88 46.96
C ASN A 13 13.16 -25.81 45.98
N GLY A 14 12.99 -26.25 44.73
CA GLY A 14 14.03 -26.20 43.68
C GLY A 14 13.96 -24.93 42.83
N ILE A 15 15.13 -24.34 42.54
CA ILE A 15 15.27 -23.17 41.64
C ILE A 15 14.86 -23.53 40.19
N PHE A 16 15.04 -24.79 39.79
CA PHE A 16 14.78 -25.28 38.44
C PHE A 16 13.86 -26.51 38.48
N GLY A 17 12.92 -26.59 37.55
CA GLY A 17 11.87 -27.62 37.49
C GLY A 17 11.50 -27.95 36.04
N ILE A 18 10.62 -28.92 35.81
CA ILE A 18 10.27 -29.36 34.45
C ILE A 18 9.58 -28.24 33.66
N ARG A 19 8.85 -27.34 34.33
CA ARG A 19 8.28 -26.16 33.65
C ARG A 19 9.34 -25.22 33.05
N HIS A 20 10.49 -25.12 33.71
CA HIS A 20 11.63 -24.32 33.23
C HIS A 20 12.33 -25.01 32.06
N LEU A 21 12.46 -26.34 32.11
CA LEU A 21 12.94 -27.15 30.98
C LEU A 21 12.04 -26.98 29.75
N GLN A 22 10.70 -27.04 29.92
CA GLN A 22 9.77 -26.78 28.81
C GLN A 22 9.95 -25.37 28.25
N ALA A 23 10.07 -24.35 29.12
CA ALA A 23 10.33 -22.98 28.67
C ALA A 23 11.64 -22.86 27.87
N ILE A 24 12.72 -23.50 28.30
CA ILE A 24 13.99 -23.50 27.56
C ILE A 24 13.87 -24.22 26.21
N LEU A 25 13.18 -25.36 26.15
CA LEU A 25 12.92 -26.04 24.90
C LEU A 25 12.15 -25.16 23.91
N LEU A 26 11.14 -24.43 24.39
CA LEU A 26 10.37 -23.48 23.57
C LEU A 26 11.17 -22.24 23.17
N LEU A 27 12.09 -21.77 24.03
CA LEU A 27 13.06 -20.72 23.68
C LEU A 27 13.91 -21.17 22.49
N PHE A 28 14.49 -22.37 22.55
CA PHE A 28 15.29 -22.91 21.44
C PHE A 28 14.46 -23.15 20.18
N ALA A 29 13.18 -23.54 20.32
CA ALA A 29 12.28 -23.62 19.18
C ALA A 29 12.15 -22.27 18.45
N LEU A 30 12.02 -21.16 19.19
CA LEU A 30 11.95 -19.82 18.61
C LEU A 30 13.28 -19.36 18.03
N VAL A 31 14.39 -19.65 18.70
CA VAL A 31 15.75 -19.39 18.18
C VAL A 31 15.92 -20.05 16.82
N LEU A 32 15.56 -21.33 16.69
CA LEU A 32 15.67 -22.08 15.44
C LEU A 32 14.68 -21.62 14.37
N ALA A 33 13.42 -21.38 14.73
CA ALA A 33 12.41 -20.92 13.78
C ALA A 33 12.78 -19.57 13.15
N TYR A 34 13.24 -18.63 13.96
CA TYR A 34 13.68 -17.31 13.50
C TYR A 34 15.03 -17.37 12.79
N GLY A 35 15.97 -18.22 13.24
CA GLY A 35 17.21 -18.49 12.52
C GLY A 35 16.95 -18.99 11.09
N MET A 36 16.13 -20.03 10.92
CA MET A 36 15.75 -20.55 9.60
C MET A 36 15.00 -19.50 8.75
N ARG A 37 14.29 -18.56 9.38
CA ARG A 37 13.61 -17.47 8.68
C ARG A 37 14.61 -16.49 8.07
N VAL A 38 15.63 -16.09 8.84
CA VAL A 38 16.63 -15.09 8.48
C VAL A 38 17.74 -15.64 7.59
N ASN A 39 18.02 -16.94 7.61
CA ASN A 39 19.06 -17.55 6.75
C ASN A 39 19.03 -17.10 5.30
N MET A 40 17.83 -16.97 4.73
CA MET A 40 17.69 -16.58 3.33
C MET A 40 18.20 -15.16 3.05
N SER A 41 18.17 -14.22 4.01
CA SER A 41 18.62 -12.83 3.75
C SER A 41 20.13 -12.72 3.60
N ILE A 42 20.93 -13.52 4.31
CA ILE A 42 22.39 -13.61 4.08
C ILE A 42 22.69 -14.57 2.93
N ALA A 43 22.02 -15.72 2.88
CA ALA A 43 22.28 -16.71 1.85
C ALA A 43 22.03 -16.15 0.45
N ILE A 44 20.99 -15.33 0.24
CA ILE A 44 20.69 -14.77 -1.08
C ILE A 44 21.79 -13.86 -1.58
N VAL A 45 22.44 -13.10 -0.69
CA VAL A 45 23.60 -12.26 -1.02
C VAL A 45 24.76 -13.13 -1.50
N ALA A 46 25.02 -14.25 -0.83
CA ALA A 46 26.05 -15.21 -1.24
C ALA A 46 25.70 -15.97 -2.54
N MET A 47 24.42 -16.30 -2.71
CA MET A 47 23.89 -17.04 -3.86
C MET A 47 23.96 -16.21 -5.15
N THR A 48 23.94 -14.88 -5.05
CA THR A 48 23.99 -13.98 -6.22
C THR A 48 25.27 -13.16 -6.29
N ASP A 49 26.29 -13.52 -5.50
CA ASP A 49 27.59 -12.85 -5.53
C ASP A 49 28.35 -13.23 -6.79
N LYS A 50 28.62 -12.27 -7.69
CA LYS A 50 29.25 -12.54 -9.00
C LYS A 50 30.67 -13.10 -8.89
N ASP A 51 31.31 -12.89 -7.75
CA ASP A 51 32.67 -13.37 -7.48
C ASP A 51 32.70 -14.83 -7.00
N SER A 52 31.53 -15.46 -6.82
CA SER A 52 31.39 -16.88 -6.42
C SER A 52 31.20 -17.79 -7.64
N GLU A 53 31.91 -18.92 -7.68
CA GLU A 53 31.81 -19.93 -8.75
C GLU A 53 30.39 -20.54 -8.86
N ASP A 54 29.65 -20.59 -7.74
CA ASP A 54 28.30 -21.16 -7.61
C ASP A 54 27.20 -20.09 -7.62
N SER A 55 27.40 -18.99 -8.35
CA SER A 55 26.48 -17.86 -8.37
C SER A 55 25.30 -18.05 -9.32
N PHE A 56 24.12 -17.64 -8.85
CA PHE A 56 22.89 -17.63 -9.63
C PHE A 56 22.62 -16.23 -10.16
N ASP A 57 22.32 -16.13 -11.46
CA ASP A 57 21.88 -14.89 -12.11
C ASP A 57 20.40 -14.59 -11.81
N TRP A 58 20.13 -14.31 -10.55
CA TRP A 58 18.81 -13.93 -10.06
C TRP A 58 18.71 -12.41 -9.94
N SER A 59 17.84 -11.80 -10.74
CA SER A 59 17.54 -10.38 -10.64
C SER A 59 17.01 -10.00 -9.26
N ILE A 60 17.15 -8.73 -8.87
CA ILE A 60 16.65 -8.19 -7.58
C ILE A 60 15.18 -8.57 -7.35
N GLN A 61 14.36 -8.60 -8.41
CA GLN A 61 12.94 -8.98 -8.29
C GLN A 61 12.78 -10.47 -7.97
N LYS A 62 13.56 -11.36 -8.59
CA LYS A 62 13.56 -12.79 -8.23
C LYS A 62 14.00 -12.96 -6.77
N GLN A 63 15.01 -12.20 -6.34
CA GLN A 63 15.49 -12.22 -4.96
C GLN A 63 14.40 -11.77 -3.97
N SER A 64 13.74 -10.64 -4.23
CA SER A 64 12.62 -10.15 -3.42
C SER A 64 11.42 -11.11 -3.40
N VAL A 65 11.14 -11.81 -4.51
CA VAL A 65 10.10 -12.86 -4.55
C VAL A 65 10.51 -14.05 -3.69
N ILE A 66 11.76 -14.52 -3.74
CA ILE A 66 12.26 -15.58 -2.86
C ILE A 66 12.13 -15.17 -1.39
N LEU A 67 12.55 -13.95 -1.04
CA LEU A 67 12.47 -13.43 0.34
C LEU A 67 11.02 -13.33 0.83
N SER A 68 10.10 -12.81 0.01
CA SER A 68 8.68 -12.63 0.36
C SER A 68 7.87 -13.93 0.37
N SER A 69 8.27 -14.94 -0.41
CA SER A 69 7.52 -16.21 -0.57
C SER A 69 7.29 -16.98 0.74
N PHE A 70 8.15 -16.80 1.75
CA PHE A 70 7.92 -17.32 3.10
C PHE A 70 6.60 -16.81 3.70
N PHE A 71 6.33 -15.51 3.55
CA PHE A 71 5.15 -14.90 4.14
C PHE A 71 3.85 -15.36 3.44
N TRP A 72 3.92 -15.77 2.17
CA TRP A 72 2.75 -16.28 1.45
C TRP A 72 2.17 -17.54 2.10
N GLY A 73 3.04 -18.46 2.54
CA GLY A 73 2.60 -19.64 3.30
C GLY A 73 2.21 -19.28 4.74
N TYR A 74 2.98 -18.39 5.38
CA TYR A 74 2.81 -18.05 6.80
C TYR A 74 1.42 -17.51 7.13
N ILE A 75 0.83 -16.67 6.27
CA ILE A 75 -0.49 -16.07 6.53
C ILE A 75 -1.64 -17.09 6.54
N VAL A 76 -1.53 -18.19 5.80
CA VAL A 76 -2.63 -19.15 5.57
C VAL A 76 -3.07 -19.80 6.87
N LEU A 77 -2.10 -20.18 7.71
CA LEU A 77 -2.38 -20.95 8.92
C LEU A 77 -2.46 -20.12 10.19
N GLN A 78 -2.14 -18.81 10.17
CA GLN A 78 -2.19 -18.00 11.39
C GLN A 78 -3.56 -17.97 12.09
N ILE A 79 -4.64 -17.84 11.32
CA ILE A 79 -6.01 -17.80 11.86
C ILE A 79 -6.42 -19.18 12.41
N PRO A 80 -6.33 -20.29 11.65
CA PRO A 80 -6.73 -21.61 12.15
C PRO A 80 -5.76 -22.22 13.17
N ALA A 81 -4.49 -21.80 13.21
CA ALA A 81 -3.46 -22.38 14.07
C ALA A 81 -3.80 -22.35 15.56
N GLY A 82 -4.48 -21.31 16.05
CA GLY A 82 -4.89 -21.21 17.45
C GLY A 82 -5.90 -22.29 17.85
N GLU A 83 -6.91 -22.52 17.01
CA GLU A 83 -7.92 -23.57 17.25
C GLU A 83 -7.32 -24.97 17.06
N LEU A 84 -6.43 -25.14 16.08
CA LEU A 84 -5.68 -26.38 15.87
C LEU A 84 -4.77 -26.69 17.06
N ALA A 85 -4.07 -25.70 17.63
CA ALA A 85 -3.26 -25.87 18.83
C ALA A 85 -4.09 -26.27 20.05
N ALA A 86 -5.32 -25.75 20.16
CA ALA A 86 -6.24 -26.13 21.21
C ALA A 86 -6.77 -27.57 21.05
N LYS A 87 -6.99 -28.05 19.81
CA LYS A 87 -7.54 -29.39 19.53
C LYS A 87 -6.48 -30.50 19.46
N LEU A 88 -5.42 -30.27 18.71
CA LEU A 88 -4.36 -31.27 18.44
C LEU A 88 -3.26 -31.24 19.51
N GLY A 89 -3.17 -30.16 20.29
CA GLY A 89 -2.09 -29.92 21.24
C GLY A 89 -0.96 -29.10 20.63
N GLY A 90 -0.49 -28.10 21.37
CA GLY A 90 0.57 -27.20 20.91
C GLY A 90 1.92 -27.91 20.76
N SER A 91 2.20 -28.95 21.56
CA SER A 91 3.49 -29.66 21.49
C SER A 91 3.66 -30.39 20.15
N ILE A 92 2.62 -31.07 19.66
CA ILE A 92 2.66 -31.76 18.36
C ILE A 92 2.90 -30.75 17.23
N LEU A 93 2.20 -29.61 17.26
CA LEU A 93 2.33 -28.60 16.22
C LEU A 93 3.71 -27.94 16.18
N VAL A 94 4.33 -27.64 17.34
CA VAL A 94 5.71 -27.13 17.39
C VAL A 94 6.68 -28.17 16.83
N THR A 95 6.51 -29.44 17.18
CA THR A 95 7.34 -30.54 16.68
C THR A 95 7.28 -30.66 15.16
N VAL A 96 6.06 -30.73 14.61
CA VAL A 96 5.83 -30.82 13.16
C VAL A 96 6.38 -29.59 12.44
N CYS A 97 6.18 -28.40 13.03
CA CYS A 97 6.70 -27.15 12.47
C CYS A 97 8.22 -27.16 12.32
N ILE A 98 8.97 -27.38 13.41
CA ILE A 98 10.44 -27.35 13.36
C ILE A 98 10.98 -28.53 12.54
N GLY A 99 10.38 -29.72 12.66
CA GLY A 99 10.77 -30.89 11.89
C GLY A 99 10.65 -30.67 10.38
N ILE A 100 9.51 -30.20 9.89
CA ILE A 100 9.34 -29.91 8.46
C ILE A 100 10.26 -28.76 8.03
N ASN A 101 10.38 -27.69 8.81
CA ASN A 101 11.29 -26.59 8.47
C ASN A 101 12.74 -27.03 8.35
N ALA A 102 13.18 -27.93 9.22
CA ALA A 102 14.53 -28.47 9.22
C ALA A 102 14.80 -29.34 7.98
N VAL A 103 13.87 -30.25 7.63
CA VAL A 103 13.95 -31.05 6.39
C VAL A 103 13.96 -30.14 5.16
N VAL A 104 13.04 -29.18 5.09
CA VAL A 104 12.96 -28.25 3.96
C VAL A 104 14.21 -27.38 3.87
N SER A 105 14.81 -26.99 5.00
CA SER A 105 16.10 -26.28 5.00
C SER A 105 17.18 -27.10 4.30
N VAL A 106 17.33 -28.39 4.62
CA VAL A 106 18.28 -29.29 3.93
C VAL A 106 17.98 -29.40 2.43
N LEU A 107 16.71 -29.31 2.02
CA LEU A 107 16.31 -29.38 0.61
C LEU A 107 16.53 -28.09 -0.18
N ILE A 108 16.72 -26.93 0.47
CA ILE A 108 16.84 -25.64 -0.23
C ILE A 108 18.03 -25.61 -1.20
N PRO A 109 19.25 -26.05 -0.82
CA PRO A 109 20.36 -26.05 -1.75
C PRO A 109 20.11 -26.90 -2.99
N TRP A 110 19.62 -28.13 -2.80
CA TRP A 110 19.21 -29.00 -3.91
C TRP A 110 18.15 -28.33 -4.80
N SER A 111 17.19 -27.65 -4.18
CA SER A 111 16.13 -26.94 -4.88
C SER A 111 16.64 -25.78 -5.72
N ALA A 112 17.67 -25.07 -5.26
CA ALA A 112 18.30 -23.99 -6.00
C ALA A 112 19.06 -24.51 -7.23
N TYR A 113 19.85 -25.58 -7.08
CA TYR A 113 20.64 -26.15 -8.18
C TYR A 113 19.77 -26.78 -9.29
N TYR A 114 18.72 -27.53 -8.94
CA TYR A 114 17.94 -28.29 -9.93
C TYR A 114 16.61 -27.62 -10.33
N GLY A 115 15.98 -26.87 -9.44
CA GLY A 115 14.67 -26.26 -9.67
C GLY A 115 14.69 -24.72 -9.76
N GLY A 116 15.87 -24.11 -9.61
CA GLY A 116 16.06 -22.67 -9.65
C GLY A 116 15.22 -21.91 -8.60
N TRP A 117 15.04 -20.62 -8.82
CA TRP A 117 14.34 -19.73 -7.89
C TRP A 117 12.89 -20.15 -7.59
N LYS A 118 12.19 -20.81 -8.53
CA LYS A 118 10.79 -21.23 -8.37
C LYS A 118 10.65 -22.34 -7.33
N LEU A 119 11.53 -23.35 -7.36
CA LEU A 119 11.49 -24.44 -6.39
C LEU A 119 11.95 -23.97 -5.00
N VAL A 120 12.93 -23.05 -4.96
CA VAL A 120 13.29 -22.35 -3.72
C VAL A 120 12.08 -21.62 -3.13
N CYS A 121 11.29 -20.89 -3.94
CA CYS A 121 10.05 -20.28 -3.49
C CYS A 121 9.05 -21.31 -2.94
N ALA A 122 8.89 -22.47 -3.58
CA ALA A 122 8.00 -23.52 -3.08
C ALA A 122 8.45 -24.04 -1.70
N CYS A 123 9.76 -24.25 -1.50
CA CYS A 123 10.34 -24.60 -0.20
C CYS A 123 10.07 -23.50 0.85
N ARG A 124 10.25 -22.23 0.48
CA ARG A 124 9.99 -21.09 1.37
C ARG A 124 8.52 -20.97 1.75
N VAL A 125 7.59 -21.16 0.81
CA VAL A 125 6.14 -21.21 1.08
C VAL A 125 5.83 -22.32 2.08
N LEU A 126 6.42 -23.52 1.93
CA LEU A 126 6.21 -24.63 2.86
C LEU A 126 6.79 -24.35 4.26
N GLN A 127 7.96 -23.73 4.34
CA GLN A 127 8.52 -23.23 5.61
C GLN A 127 7.58 -22.22 6.28
N GLY A 128 7.06 -21.27 5.50
CA GLY A 128 6.08 -20.29 5.95
C GLY A 128 4.83 -20.93 6.52
N LEU A 129 4.20 -21.79 5.72
CA LEU A 129 2.97 -22.51 6.07
C LEU A 129 3.10 -23.20 7.42
N THR A 130 4.14 -24.01 7.58
CA THR A 130 4.39 -24.77 8.81
C THR A 130 4.78 -23.89 10.00
N GLN A 131 5.55 -22.80 9.79
CA GLN A 131 5.84 -21.82 10.84
C GLN A 131 4.62 -21.04 11.32
N GLY A 132 3.52 -21.00 10.55
CA GLY A 132 2.26 -20.39 10.99
C GLY A 132 1.73 -20.96 12.32
N PHE A 133 2.13 -22.19 12.67
CA PHE A 133 1.75 -22.82 13.93
C PHE A 133 2.57 -22.38 15.15
N ILE A 134 3.76 -21.80 14.96
CA ILE A 134 4.75 -21.65 16.04
C ILE A 134 4.24 -20.74 17.18
N VAL A 135 3.84 -19.51 16.86
CA VAL A 135 3.48 -18.50 17.87
C VAL A 135 2.19 -18.88 18.64
N PRO A 136 1.10 -19.33 17.98
CA PRO A 136 -0.11 -19.77 18.69
C PRO A 136 0.13 -21.00 19.56
N SER A 137 0.93 -21.96 19.08
CA SER A 137 1.22 -23.20 19.83
C SER A 137 2.08 -22.93 21.05
N ILE A 138 3.10 -22.06 20.94
CA ILE A 138 3.92 -21.65 22.07
C ILE A 138 3.10 -20.89 23.12
N HIS A 139 2.22 -19.98 22.70
CA HIS A 139 1.30 -19.31 23.64
C HIS A 139 0.37 -20.29 24.35
N ASN A 140 -0.14 -21.30 23.64
CA ASN A 140 -0.96 -22.36 24.24
C ASN A 140 -0.17 -23.15 25.30
N LEU A 141 1.07 -23.54 24.98
CA LEU A 141 1.94 -24.31 25.88
C LEU A 141 2.33 -23.51 27.12
N ILE A 142 2.74 -22.25 26.98
CA ILE A 142 3.01 -21.36 28.12
C ILE A 142 1.76 -21.24 29.00
N GLY A 143 0.57 -21.16 28.40
CA GLY A 143 -0.70 -21.11 29.14
C GLY A 143 -1.00 -22.34 29.99
N LYS A 144 -0.46 -23.52 29.63
CA LYS A 144 -0.64 -24.79 30.36
C LYS A 144 0.50 -25.08 31.36
N TRP A 145 1.69 -24.55 31.10
CA TRP A 145 2.91 -24.89 31.84
C TRP A 145 3.37 -23.84 32.85
N ALA A 146 3.02 -22.57 32.64
CA ALA A 146 3.50 -21.48 33.48
C ALA A 146 2.47 -21.12 34.58
N PRO A 147 2.83 -21.22 35.88
CA PRO A 147 2.04 -20.70 36.99
C PRO A 147 1.73 -19.21 36.81
N VAL A 148 0.60 -18.73 37.35
CA VAL A 148 0.11 -17.36 37.14
C VAL A 148 1.16 -16.30 37.52
N GLU A 149 1.88 -16.52 38.61
CA GLU A 149 2.94 -15.63 39.13
C GLU A 149 4.22 -15.61 38.28
N GLU A 150 4.51 -16.71 37.58
CA GLU A 150 5.75 -16.87 36.80
C GLU A 150 5.53 -16.71 35.29
N LYS A 151 4.26 -16.67 34.85
CA LYS A 151 3.83 -16.67 33.46
C LYS A 151 4.42 -15.54 32.62
N SER A 152 4.48 -14.33 33.18
CA SER A 152 5.10 -13.18 32.48
C SER A 152 6.60 -13.39 32.27
N ARG A 153 7.32 -13.86 33.30
CA ARG A 153 8.77 -14.10 33.24
C ARG A 153 9.14 -15.23 32.28
N LEU A 154 8.45 -16.37 32.37
CA LEU A 154 8.67 -17.51 31.49
C LEU A 154 8.26 -17.19 30.04
N GLY A 155 7.16 -16.46 29.85
CA GLY A 155 6.75 -15.99 28.53
C GLY A 155 7.75 -15.02 27.90
N ALA A 156 8.27 -14.06 28.66
CA ALA A 156 9.30 -13.14 28.20
C ALA A 156 10.60 -13.87 27.82
N LEU A 157 11.03 -14.83 28.65
CA LEU A 157 12.18 -15.68 28.36
C LEU A 157 12.01 -16.41 27.02
N VAL A 158 10.90 -17.14 26.85
CA VAL A 158 10.61 -17.90 25.62
C VAL A 158 10.61 -16.98 24.40
N HIS A 159 9.87 -15.87 24.45
CA HIS A 159 9.72 -14.97 23.30
C HIS A 159 11.00 -14.22 22.94
N SER A 160 11.89 -13.98 23.92
CA SER A 160 13.22 -13.40 23.68
C SER A 160 14.09 -14.25 22.75
N GLY A 161 13.80 -15.55 22.63
CA GLY A 161 14.46 -16.47 21.70
C GLY A 161 14.34 -16.04 20.23
N SER A 162 13.29 -15.32 19.85
CA SER A 162 13.14 -14.81 18.47
C SER A 162 14.23 -13.81 18.07
N GLN A 163 14.55 -12.84 18.93
CA GLN A 163 15.58 -11.83 18.68
C GLN A 163 16.98 -12.42 18.79
N LEU A 164 17.17 -13.29 19.78
CA LEU A 164 18.42 -14.03 19.96
C LEU A 164 18.73 -14.92 18.74
N GLY A 165 17.71 -15.59 18.19
CA GLY A 165 17.82 -16.39 16.97
C GLY A 165 18.27 -15.58 15.77
N ASN A 166 17.68 -14.41 15.54
CA ASN A 166 18.10 -13.51 14.45
C ASN A 166 19.58 -13.12 14.59
N ALA A 167 19.99 -12.66 15.78
CA ALA A 167 21.36 -12.20 16.01
C ALA A 167 22.39 -13.32 15.85
N ILE A 168 22.19 -14.46 16.51
CA ILE A 168 23.10 -15.61 16.43
C ILE A 168 23.18 -16.10 14.98
N GLN A 169 22.05 -16.18 14.30
CA GLN A 169 22.02 -16.74 12.96
C GLN A 169 22.65 -15.82 11.91
N LEU A 170 22.51 -14.50 12.02
CA LEU A 170 23.17 -13.57 11.10
C LEU A 170 24.70 -13.69 11.20
N VAL A 171 25.24 -13.80 12.43
CA VAL A 171 26.67 -14.07 12.63
C VAL A 171 27.05 -15.43 12.06
N ALA A 172 26.37 -16.50 12.48
CA ALA A 172 26.69 -17.86 12.08
C ALA A 172 26.64 -18.02 10.55
N ALA A 173 25.62 -17.47 9.89
CA ALA A 173 25.47 -17.55 8.43
C ALA A 173 26.61 -16.83 7.70
N GLY A 174 27.04 -15.65 8.16
CA GLY A 174 28.18 -14.94 7.55
C GLY A 174 29.49 -15.73 7.63
N PHE A 175 29.80 -16.31 8.79
CA PHE A 175 30.98 -17.16 8.96
C PHE A 175 30.89 -18.46 8.13
N ILE A 176 29.76 -19.17 8.22
CA ILE A 176 29.54 -20.42 7.48
C ILE A 176 29.63 -20.18 5.96
N ALA A 177 29.00 -19.12 5.45
CA ALA A 177 29.07 -18.78 4.03
C ALA A 177 30.50 -18.51 3.55
N SER A 178 31.30 -17.81 4.36
CA SER A 178 32.68 -17.48 3.98
C SER A 178 33.64 -18.68 3.92
N ILE A 179 33.41 -19.72 4.72
CA ILE A 179 34.32 -20.88 4.83
C ILE A 179 33.83 -22.07 4.02
N TRP A 180 32.52 -22.36 4.05
CA TRP A 180 31.92 -23.57 3.48
C TRP A 180 30.88 -23.29 2.40
N GLY A 181 30.74 -22.02 1.98
CA GLY A 181 29.76 -21.61 0.98
C GLY A 181 28.33 -21.50 1.52
N TRP A 182 27.45 -20.93 0.70
CA TRP A 182 26.06 -20.70 1.07
C TRP A 182 25.23 -21.97 1.34
N PRO A 183 25.47 -23.15 0.70
CA PRO A 183 24.68 -24.35 0.99
C PRO A 183 24.81 -24.80 2.45
N ALA A 184 26.00 -24.62 3.03
CA ALA A 184 26.31 -25.03 4.39
C ALA A 184 25.45 -24.29 5.44
N ILE A 185 24.99 -23.06 5.16
CA ILE A 185 24.08 -22.32 6.05
C ILE A 185 22.79 -23.14 6.28
N PHE A 186 22.25 -23.68 5.19
CA PHE A 186 21.00 -24.42 5.20
C PHE A 186 21.15 -25.83 5.78
N TYR A 187 22.26 -26.52 5.48
CA TYR A 187 22.56 -27.83 6.04
C TYR A 187 22.79 -27.79 7.56
N ALA A 188 23.58 -26.82 8.03
CA ALA A 188 23.84 -26.66 9.46
C ALA A 188 22.55 -26.40 10.25
N ASN A 189 21.72 -25.47 9.79
CA ASN A 189 20.43 -25.17 10.42
C ASN A 189 19.45 -26.34 10.35
N GLY A 190 19.40 -27.05 9.22
CA GLY A 190 18.60 -28.25 9.07
C GLY A 190 19.00 -29.35 10.05
N ALA A 191 20.30 -29.61 10.20
CA ALA A 191 20.82 -30.59 11.14
C ALA A 191 20.48 -30.25 12.60
N VAL A 192 20.71 -29.00 13.02
CA VAL A 192 20.39 -28.55 14.39
C VAL A 192 18.87 -28.58 14.63
N GLY A 193 18.07 -28.20 13.65
CA GLY A 193 16.61 -28.28 13.72
C GLY A 193 16.09 -29.71 13.85
N LEU A 194 16.67 -30.66 13.10
CA LEU A 194 16.32 -32.08 13.21
C LEU A 194 16.71 -32.65 14.57
N LEU A 195 17.91 -32.33 15.06
CA LEU A 195 18.37 -32.74 16.39
C LEU A 195 17.45 -32.21 17.48
N TRP A 196 17.10 -30.93 17.43
CA TRP A 196 16.13 -30.34 18.36
C TRP A 196 14.76 -31.03 18.27
N THR A 197 14.29 -31.34 17.07
CA THR A 197 13.01 -32.05 16.86
C THR A 197 13.02 -33.41 17.57
N ILE A 198 14.10 -34.18 17.44
CA ILE A 198 14.26 -35.47 18.12
C ILE A 198 14.24 -35.28 19.64
N ILE A 199 15.01 -34.32 20.16
CA ILE A 199 15.05 -34.02 21.60
C ILE A 199 13.65 -33.64 22.12
N TYR A 200 12.92 -32.80 21.38
CA TYR A 200 11.60 -32.33 21.79
C TYR A 200 10.52 -33.41 21.72
N ILE A 201 10.64 -34.41 20.83
CA ILE A 201 9.73 -35.58 20.83
C ILE A 201 9.85 -36.36 22.13
N PHE A 202 11.05 -36.49 22.71
CA PHE A 202 11.27 -37.23 23.95
C PHE A 202 11.02 -36.41 25.21
N LEU A 203 11.41 -35.13 25.21
CA LEU A 203 11.39 -34.28 26.41
C LEU A 203 10.21 -33.28 26.43
N GLY A 204 9.65 -32.93 25.28
CA GLY A 204 8.52 -32.00 25.17
C GLY A 204 7.22 -32.63 25.65
N SER A 205 6.32 -31.81 26.21
CA SER A 205 5.02 -32.31 26.68
C SER A 205 3.92 -31.26 26.52
N ASP A 206 2.73 -31.69 26.09
CA ASP A 206 1.62 -30.77 25.80
C ASP A 206 0.97 -30.16 27.05
N SER A 207 0.98 -30.89 28.17
CA SER A 207 0.48 -30.40 29.45
C SER A 207 1.21 -31.06 30.61
N PRO A 208 1.20 -30.45 31.82
CA PRO A 208 1.76 -31.06 33.02
C PRO A 208 1.23 -32.48 33.27
N GLN A 209 -0.05 -32.75 33.02
CA GLN A 209 -0.68 -34.06 33.25
C GLN A 209 -0.19 -35.15 32.29
N LYS A 210 0.28 -34.79 31.10
CA LYS A 210 0.80 -35.73 30.10
C LYS A 210 2.31 -35.92 30.19
N SER A 211 2.99 -35.12 31.01
CA SER A 211 4.44 -35.18 31.18
C SER A 211 4.84 -36.39 32.01
N ARG A 212 5.80 -37.17 31.52
CA ARG A 212 6.37 -38.32 32.25
C ARG A 212 7.42 -37.92 33.28
N MET A 213 7.97 -36.71 33.18
CA MET A 213 9.13 -36.28 33.95
C MET A 213 8.78 -35.35 35.13
N ILE A 214 7.54 -34.85 35.18
CA ILE A 214 7.11 -33.88 36.19
C ILE A 214 6.90 -34.57 37.54
N SER A 215 7.32 -33.93 38.63
CA SER A 215 7.00 -34.38 39.98
C SER A 215 5.54 -34.05 40.32
N GLU A 216 4.93 -34.84 41.20
CA GLU A 216 3.53 -34.61 41.61
C GLU A 216 3.37 -33.28 42.37
N GLU A 217 4.38 -32.87 43.15
CA GLU A 217 4.44 -31.55 43.80
C GLU A 217 4.42 -30.40 42.79
N GLU A 218 5.26 -30.46 41.75
CA GLU A 218 5.32 -29.40 40.72
C GLU A 218 4.03 -29.38 39.88
N ARG A 219 3.45 -30.55 39.60
CA ARG A 219 2.18 -30.67 38.89
C ARG A 219 1.03 -30.06 39.68
N LEU A 220 0.93 -30.35 40.98
CA LEU A 220 -0.11 -29.81 41.86
C LEU A 220 0.03 -28.29 41.97
N TYR A 221 1.25 -27.77 42.14
CA TYR A 221 1.52 -26.33 42.17
C TYR A 221 1.07 -25.60 40.88
N ILE A 222 1.32 -26.18 39.70
CA ILE A 222 0.85 -25.58 38.44
C ILE A 222 -0.69 -25.61 38.35
N GLN A 223 -1.32 -26.69 38.80
CA GLN A 223 -2.78 -26.84 38.73
C GLN A 223 -3.53 -25.93 39.70
N SER A 224 -3.05 -25.83 40.95
CA SER A 224 -3.59 -24.91 41.96
C SER A 224 -3.45 -23.46 41.50
N SER A 225 -2.25 -23.09 41.00
CA SER A 225 -1.98 -21.74 40.50
C SER A 225 -2.84 -21.36 39.29
N LEU A 226 -3.09 -22.27 38.35
CA LEU A 226 -3.91 -22.00 37.15
C LEU A 226 -5.42 -21.95 37.43
N GLY A 227 -5.87 -22.32 38.64
CA GLY A 227 -7.29 -22.26 39.03
C GLY A 227 -8.20 -23.14 38.17
N GLN A 228 -7.73 -24.29 37.68
CA GLN A 228 -8.52 -25.21 36.84
C GLN A 228 -9.64 -25.97 37.60
N VAL A 229 -10.23 -25.37 38.64
CA VAL A 229 -11.50 -25.79 39.26
C VAL A 229 -12.60 -24.84 38.78
N GLY A 230 -12.92 -24.91 37.49
CA GLY A 230 -14.05 -24.15 36.93
C GLY A 230 -13.95 -23.98 35.43
N LYS A 231 -14.95 -24.47 34.69
CA LYS A 231 -15.11 -24.20 33.25
C LYS A 231 -15.08 -22.67 33.06
N GLN A 232 -13.99 -22.13 32.49
CA GLN A 232 -14.00 -20.76 32.02
C GLN A 232 -15.19 -20.58 31.08
N LYS A 233 -16.10 -19.67 31.42
CA LYS A 233 -17.26 -19.36 30.61
C LYS A 233 -16.76 -18.93 29.23
N LYS A 234 -16.99 -19.74 28.19
CA LYS A 234 -16.74 -19.32 26.80
C LYS A 234 -17.64 -18.12 26.51
N LEU A 235 -17.07 -16.92 26.64
CA LEU A 235 -17.74 -15.69 26.25
C LEU A 235 -17.84 -15.68 24.72
N LYS A 236 -19.02 -15.34 24.19
CA LYS A 236 -19.19 -15.15 22.74
C LYS A 236 -18.34 -13.95 22.32
N THR A 237 -17.53 -14.13 21.28
CA THR A 237 -16.66 -13.07 20.76
C THR A 237 -17.51 -11.90 20.23
N PRO A 238 -17.35 -10.67 20.76
CA PRO A 238 -18.16 -9.53 20.38
C PRO A 238 -17.62 -8.89 19.09
N TRP A 239 -17.76 -9.58 17.96
CA TRP A 239 -17.19 -9.18 16.66
C TRP A 239 -17.51 -7.74 16.27
N LYS A 240 -18.77 -7.31 16.44
CA LYS A 240 -19.18 -5.94 16.13
C LYS A 240 -18.41 -4.92 16.98
N ALA A 241 -18.30 -5.15 18.28
CA ALA A 241 -17.63 -4.23 19.20
C ALA A 241 -16.12 -4.15 18.93
N ILE A 242 -15.50 -5.27 18.54
CA ILE A 242 -14.08 -5.32 18.15
C ILE A 242 -13.85 -4.44 16.92
N TRP A 243 -14.64 -4.62 15.85
CA TRP A 243 -14.48 -3.87 14.60
C TRP A 243 -14.92 -2.40 14.68
N THR A 244 -15.73 -2.02 15.68
CA THR A 244 -16.10 -0.61 15.93
C THR A 244 -15.19 0.09 16.95
N SER A 245 -14.24 -0.61 17.57
CA SER A 245 -13.36 -0.05 18.59
C SER A 245 -12.21 0.74 17.94
N MET A 246 -12.26 2.07 18.04
CA MET A 246 -11.19 2.94 17.54
C MET A 246 -9.80 2.62 18.15
N PRO A 247 -9.65 2.37 19.46
CA PRO A 247 -8.38 1.93 20.02
C PRO A 247 -7.82 0.66 19.37
N PHE A 248 -8.69 -0.29 19.02
CA PHE A 248 -8.28 -1.53 18.38
C PHE A 248 -7.91 -1.33 16.89
N ILE A 249 -8.66 -0.50 16.16
CA ILE A 249 -8.31 -0.13 14.78
C ILE A 249 -6.94 0.59 14.74
N SER A 250 -6.70 1.52 15.68
CA SER A 250 -5.38 2.16 15.81
C SER A 250 -4.26 1.16 16.08
N LEU A 251 -4.54 0.12 16.88
CA LEU A 251 -3.58 -0.96 17.15
C LEU A 251 -3.27 -1.79 15.90
N ILE A 252 -4.25 -2.04 15.02
CA ILE A 252 -4.04 -2.71 13.73
C ILE A 252 -3.08 -1.87 12.86
N ILE A 253 -3.36 -0.57 12.70
CA ILE A 253 -2.53 0.33 11.89
C ILE A 253 -1.10 0.38 12.43
N LEU A 254 -0.96 0.50 13.76
CA LEU A 254 0.32 0.49 14.43
C LEU A 254 1.07 -0.82 14.17
N HIS A 255 0.42 -1.98 14.33
CA HIS A 255 1.07 -3.28 14.14
C HIS A 255 1.54 -3.46 12.69
N CYS A 256 0.72 -3.03 11.71
CA CYS A 256 1.09 -3.01 10.30
C CYS A 256 2.33 -2.14 10.03
N GLY A 257 2.37 -0.91 10.55
CA GLY A 257 3.51 0.00 10.37
C GLY A 257 4.79 -0.52 11.00
N GLN A 258 4.70 -1.14 12.19
CA GLN A 258 5.86 -1.75 12.82
C GLN A 258 6.40 -2.91 11.99
N ASN A 259 5.52 -3.83 11.58
CA ASN A 259 5.94 -5.02 10.85
C ASN A 259 6.59 -4.63 9.53
N TRP A 260 6.08 -3.60 8.83
CA TRP A 260 6.73 -3.05 7.64
C TRP A 260 8.20 -2.68 7.93
N GLY A 261 8.44 -1.84 8.93
CA GLY A 261 9.79 -1.36 9.26
C GLY A 261 10.72 -2.49 9.69
N PHE A 262 10.27 -3.35 10.61
CA PHE A 262 11.08 -4.44 11.14
C PHE A 262 11.48 -5.46 10.07
N TRP A 263 10.50 -5.94 9.28
CA TRP A 263 10.79 -6.96 8.27
C TRP A 263 11.58 -6.39 7.09
N THR A 264 11.34 -5.14 6.66
CA THR A 264 12.14 -4.49 5.60
C THR A 264 13.61 -4.41 6.01
N LEU A 265 13.89 -3.91 7.22
CA LEU A 265 15.26 -3.85 7.73
C LEU A 265 15.87 -5.23 7.83
N MET A 266 15.13 -6.22 8.31
CA MET A 266 15.65 -7.57 8.47
C MET A 266 15.94 -8.29 7.15
N THR A 267 15.17 -8.04 6.09
CA THR A 267 15.40 -8.66 4.78
C THR A 267 16.44 -7.92 3.95
N GLU A 268 16.43 -6.59 3.94
CA GLU A 268 17.25 -5.79 3.04
C GLU A 268 18.61 -5.38 3.64
N MET A 269 18.78 -5.45 4.96
CA MET A 269 20.01 -4.99 5.61
C MET A 269 21.27 -5.73 5.13
N PRO A 270 21.31 -7.06 4.97
CA PRO A 270 22.49 -7.73 4.43
C PRO A 270 22.80 -7.30 2.98
N SER A 271 21.77 -7.10 2.15
CA SER A 271 21.93 -6.60 0.78
C SER A 271 22.49 -5.19 0.75
N TYR A 272 21.99 -4.30 1.61
CA TYR A 272 22.50 -2.92 1.77
C TYR A 272 23.98 -2.91 2.18
N MET A 273 24.37 -3.74 3.15
CA MET A 273 25.76 -3.84 3.61
C MET A 273 26.72 -4.27 2.48
N LYS A 274 26.34 -5.24 1.65
CA LYS A 274 27.17 -5.71 0.53
C LYS A 274 27.13 -4.76 -0.66
N GLN A 275 25.94 -4.37 -1.12
CA GLN A 275 25.77 -3.65 -2.40
C GLN A 275 26.09 -2.16 -2.30
N ILE A 276 25.73 -1.50 -1.19
CA ILE A 276 25.91 -0.04 -1.02
C ILE A 276 27.17 0.27 -0.23
N LEU A 277 27.41 -0.49 0.85
CA LEU A 277 28.57 -0.25 1.73
C LEU A 277 29.81 -1.06 1.34
N GLY A 278 29.70 -1.98 0.37
CA GLY A 278 30.83 -2.77 -0.12
C GLY A 278 31.41 -3.74 0.92
N VAL A 279 30.66 -4.08 1.96
CA VAL A 279 31.12 -4.91 3.08
C VAL A 279 31.17 -6.38 2.65
N ASP A 280 32.26 -7.06 2.98
CA ASP A 280 32.44 -8.49 2.72
C ASP A 280 31.45 -9.33 3.53
N ILE A 281 31.19 -10.57 3.09
CA ILE A 281 30.10 -11.37 3.66
C ILE A 281 30.30 -11.71 5.16
N LYS A 282 31.55 -11.85 5.61
CA LYS A 282 31.86 -12.17 7.01
C LYS A 282 31.60 -10.96 7.90
N ALA A 283 32.11 -9.77 7.52
CA ALA A 283 31.82 -8.55 8.24
C ALA A 283 30.33 -8.16 8.15
N ASN A 284 29.68 -8.41 7.02
CA ASN A 284 28.24 -8.20 6.83
C ASN A 284 27.42 -9.01 7.84
N GLY A 285 27.73 -10.30 8.03
CA GLY A 285 27.05 -11.13 9.03
C GLY A 285 27.17 -10.58 10.45
N VAL A 286 28.36 -10.09 10.85
CA VAL A 286 28.58 -9.49 12.18
C VAL A 286 27.89 -8.13 12.31
N MET A 287 28.04 -7.26 11.31
CA MET A 287 27.48 -5.91 11.30
C MET A 287 25.95 -5.92 11.24
N SER A 288 25.36 -6.85 10.50
CA SER A 288 23.90 -7.03 10.42
C SER A 288 23.31 -7.64 11.71
N ALA A 289 24.12 -8.34 12.53
CA ALA A 289 23.66 -8.91 13.80
C ALA A 289 23.61 -7.91 14.95
N LEU A 290 24.51 -6.91 14.96
CA LEU A 290 24.62 -5.88 16.02
C LEU A 290 23.27 -5.20 16.35
N PRO A 291 22.46 -4.76 15.36
CA PRO A 291 21.17 -4.11 15.63
C PRO A 291 20.18 -5.00 16.40
N TYR A 292 20.12 -6.29 16.08
CA TYR A 292 19.22 -7.25 16.74
C TYR A 292 19.72 -7.64 18.13
N PHE A 293 21.04 -7.72 18.30
CA PHE A 293 21.64 -7.92 19.62
C PHE A 293 21.39 -6.71 20.54
N ALA A 294 21.50 -5.49 20.02
CA ALA A 294 21.14 -4.28 20.73
C ALA A 294 19.65 -4.26 21.12
N MET A 295 18.75 -4.64 20.21
CA MET A 295 17.32 -4.78 20.51
C MET A 295 17.05 -5.80 21.63
N TYR A 296 17.75 -6.94 21.63
CA TYR A 296 17.67 -7.93 22.71
C TYR A 296 18.12 -7.34 24.06
N LEU A 297 19.28 -6.69 24.12
CA LEU A 297 19.79 -6.09 25.36
C LEU A 297 18.91 -4.94 25.87
N LEU A 298 18.38 -4.10 24.97
CA LEU A 298 17.50 -2.99 25.32
C LEU A 298 16.10 -3.47 25.78
N SER A 299 15.72 -4.71 25.51
CA SER A 299 14.40 -5.24 25.92
C SER A 299 14.25 -5.34 27.43
N PHE A 300 15.32 -5.68 28.16
CA PHE A 300 15.32 -5.77 29.61
C PHE A 300 15.05 -4.42 30.31
N PRO A 301 15.83 -3.34 30.05
CA PRO A 301 15.57 -2.05 30.67
C PRO A 301 14.24 -1.44 30.22
N PHE A 302 13.84 -1.60 28.95
CA PHE A 302 12.53 -1.11 28.49
C PHE A 302 11.37 -1.80 29.20
N ALA A 303 11.43 -3.13 29.38
CA ALA A 303 10.42 -3.87 30.12
C ALA A 303 10.37 -3.43 31.59
N PHE A 304 11.54 -3.30 32.24
CA PHE A 304 11.62 -2.81 33.62
C PHE A 304 11.02 -1.40 33.77
N LEU A 305 11.38 -0.47 32.89
CA LEU A 305 10.84 0.89 32.91
C LEU A 305 9.33 0.93 32.67
N ALA A 306 8.83 0.08 31.77
CA ALA A 306 7.40 0.00 31.46
C ALA A 306 6.54 -0.45 32.65
N ASP A 307 7.11 -1.25 33.56
CA ASP A 307 6.46 -1.67 34.79
C ASP A 307 6.73 -0.70 35.96
N TYR A 308 7.93 -0.11 36.02
CA TYR A 308 8.33 0.79 37.10
C TYR A 308 7.59 2.13 37.08
N MET A 309 7.41 2.75 35.90
CA MET A 309 6.78 4.08 35.77
C MET A 309 5.33 4.13 36.28
N PRO A 310 4.44 3.16 35.95
CA PRO A 310 3.11 3.10 36.51
C PRO A 310 3.11 2.80 38.01
N ASN A 311 3.98 1.90 38.48
CA ASN A 311 4.05 1.50 39.89
C ASN A 311 4.50 2.64 40.82
N LYS A 312 5.35 3.55 40.34
CA LYS A 312 5.74 4.77 41.06
C LYS A 312 4.75 5.93 40.88
N GLY A 313 3.70 5.76 40.07
CA GLY A 313 2.72 6.80 39.80
C GLY A 313 3.24 7.95 38.91
N TRP A 314 4.36 7.75 38.20
CA TRP A 314 4.95 8.80 37.34
C TRP A 314 4.13 9.02 36.07
N LEU A 315 3.62 7.93 35.48
CA LEU A 315 2.81 7.94 34.26
C LEU A 315 1.72 6.87 34.38
N SER A 316 0.53 7.14 33.80
CA SER A 316 -0.50 6.10 33.67
C SER A 316 -0.04 4.98 32.73
N VAL A 317 -0.60 3.77 32.87
CA VAL A 317 -0.32 2.64 31.97
C VAL A 317 -0.49 3.06 30.51
N THR A 318 -1.59 3.73 30.17
CA THR A 318 -1.84 4.26 28.83
C THR A 318 -0.77 5.24 28.35
N ALA A 319 -0.29 6.13 29.23
CA ALA A 319 0.78 7.06 28.88
C ALA A 319 2.11 6.35 28.62
N VAL A 320 2.43 5.32 29.42
CA VAL A 320 3.61 4.47 29.22
C VAL A 320 3.55 3.69 27.90
N ARG A 321 2.38 3.13 27.56
CA ARG A 321 2.18 2.42 26.27
C ARG A 321 2.36 3.38 25.08
N LYS A 322 1.77 4.58 25.17
CA LYS A 322 1.92 5.62 24.14
C LYS A 322 3.38 6.08 24.02
N LEU A 323 4.06 6.34 25.12
CA LEU A 323 5.47 6.74 25.14
C LEU A 323 6.36 5.66 24.50
N SER A 324 6.17 4.40 24.88
CA SER A 324 6.93 3.28 24.33
C SER A 324 6.73 3.13 22.82
N ASN A 325 5.49 3.28 22.34
CA ASN A 325 5.21 3.31 20.90
C ASN A 325 5.83 4.53 20.21
N SER A 326 5.75 5.72 20.80
CA SER A 326 6.37 6.92 20.24
C SER A 326 7.87 6.74 20.06
N ILE A 327 8.57 6.18 21.07
CA ILE A 327 10.00 5.86 20.96
C ILE A 327 10.23 4.81 19.86
N GLY A 328 9.42 3.76 19.82
CA GLY A 328 9.53 2.66 18.85
C GLY A 328 9.21 3.01 17.40
N PHE A 329 8.59 4.17 17.13
CA PHE A 329 8.26 4.64 15.77
C PHE A 329 9.05 5.88 15.36
N PHE A 330 9.02 6.94 16.19
CA PHE A 330 9.71 8.19 15.86
C PHE A 330 11.22 8.05 15.98
N GLY A 331 11.72 7.28 16.95
CA GLY A 331 13.15 7.02 17.11
C GLY A 331 13.76 6.38 15.84
N PRO A 332 13.25 5.22 15.39
CA PRO A 332 13.66 4.62 14.13
C PRO A 332 13.48 5.52 12.91
N ALA A 333 12.40 6.28 12.82
CA ALA A 333 12.17 7.20 11.69
C ALA A 333 13.24 8.31 11.61
N ILE A 334 13.58 8.95 12.74
CA ILE A 334 14.61 10.00 12.78
C ILE A 334 15.98 9.42 12.40
N ALA A 335 16.33 8.24 12.93
CA ALA A 335 17.59 7.60 12.63
C ALA A 335 17.69 7.12 11.16
N LEU A 336 16.58 6.67 10.56
CA LEU A 336 16.51 6.34 9.11
C LEU A 336 16.64 7.59 8.22
N ILE A 337 16.05 8.72 8.62
CA ILE A 337 16.28 10.00 7.92
C ILE A 337 17.76 10.36 7.99
N GLY A 338 18.39 10.26 9.16
CA GLY A 338 19.84 10.46 9.31
C GLY A 338 20.67 9.52 8.43
N LEU A 339 20.27 8.25 8.33
CA LEU A 339 20.94 7.26 7.48
C LEU A 339 20.90 7.68 6.01
N SER A 340 19.79 8.27 5.53
CA SER A 340 19.65 8.72 4.14
C SER A 340 20.59 9.87 3.74
N TYR A 341 21.12 10.62 4.71
CA TYR A 341 22.10 11.69 4.49
C TYR A 341 23.54 11.24 4.74
N THR A 342 23.76 9.98 5.09
CA THR A 342 25.11 9.46 5.34
C THR A 342 25.84 9.28 4.01
N PRO A 343 27.03 9.89 3.82
CA PRO A 343 27.80 9.75 2.58
C PRO A 343 28.15 8.29 2.28
N ALA A 344 28.15 7.94 0.98
CA ALA A 344 28.56 6.62 0.52
C ALA A 344 29.98 6.30 1.02
N GLY A 345 30.15 5.14 1.67
CA GLY A 345 31.43 4.64 2.19
C GLY A 345 31.65 4.80 3.71
N ASN A 346 30.81 5.54 4.44
CA ASN A 346 30.91 5.61 5.91
C ASN A 346 30.16 4.46 6.61
N VAL A 347 30.74 3.25 6.52
CA VAL A 347 30.18 2.01 7.06
C VAL A 347 29.86 2.10 8.56
N MET A 348 30.75 2.73 9.33
CA MET A 348 30.61 2.85 10.79
C MET A 348 29.37 3.66 11.18
N VAL A 349 29.17 4.83 10.56
CA VAL A 349 28.00 5.68 10.84
C VAL A 349 26.71 4.97 10.44
N ALA A 350 26.71 4.29 9.28
CA ALA A 350 25.55 3.53 8.82
C ALA A 350 25.18 2.39 9.79
N VAL A 351 26.16 1.63 10.28
CA VAL A 351 25.94 0.53 11.25
C VAL A 351 25.44 1.07 12.59
N ILE A 352 25.98 2.19 13.08
CA ILE A 352 25.54 2.83 14.33
C ILE A 352 24.08 3.27 14.19
N LEU A 353 23.72 3.95 13.10
CA LEU A 353 22.36 4.40 12.86
C LEU A 353 21.39 3.22 12.71
N LEU A 354 21.74 2.18 11.95
CA LEU A 354 20.93 0.96 11.84
C LEU A 354 20.76 0.25 13.20
N THR A 355 21.81 0.25 14.04
CA THR A 355 21.75 -0.29 15.41
C THR A 355 20.78 0.50 16.29
N ILE A 356 20.78 1.83 16.18
CA ILE A 356 19.81 2.68 16.88
C ILE A 356 18.39 2.42 16.36
N VAL A 357 18.21 2.30 15.04
CA VAL A 357 16.90 2.03 14.41
C VAL A 357 16.29 0.72 14.92
N VAL A 358 17.02 -0.39 14.89
CA VAL A 358 16.50 -1.69 15.35
C VAL A 358 16.47 -1.76 16.87
N GLY A 359 17.42 -1.14 17.57
CA GLY A 359 17.45 -1.08 19.02
C GLY A 359 16.21 -0.38 19.61
N LEU A 360 15.85 0.79 19.08
CA LEU A 360 14.68 1.55 19.54
C LEU A 360 13.35 0.88 19.19
N ASN A 361 13.30 0.01 18.17
CA ASN A 361 12.12 -0.80 17.86
C ASN A 361 11.64 -1.66 19.04
N VAL A 362 12.47 -1.87 20.07
CA VAL A 362 12.07 -2.56 21.30
C VAL A 362 10.86 -1.93 21.99
N GLY A 363 10.63 -0.63 21.82
CA GLY A 363 9.45 0.08 22.35
C GLY A 363 8.11 -0.51 21.88
N HIS A 364 8.11 -1.26 20.78
CA HIS A 364 6.95 -2.04 20.32
C HIS A 364 6.54 -3.17 21.29
N ILE A 365 7.51 -3.83 21.94
CA ILE A 365 7.21 -4.96 22.83
C ILE A 365 6.39 -4.47 24.03
N THR A 366 6.81 -3.37 24.64
CA THR A 366 6.14 -2.79 25.81
C THR A 366 4.96 -1.88 25.45
N GLY A 367 4.95 -1.33 24.23
CA GLY A 367 3.94 -0.38 23.76
C GLY A 367 2.79 -0.99 22.97
N LEU A 368 3.02 -2.03 22.15
CA LEU A 368 2.00 -2.62 21.28
C LEU A 368 1.58 -4.01 21.75
N MET A 369 2.53 -4.91 22.01
CA MET A 369 2.21 -6.31 22.29
C MET A 369 1.38 -6.46 23.57
N LEU A 370 1.69 -5.69 24.61
CA LEU A 370 0.96 -5.69 25.88
C LEU A 370 -0.44 -5.05 25.81
N VAL A 371 -0.70 -4.15 24.86
CA VAL A 371 -1.97 -3.41 24.78
C VAL A 371 -3.16 -4.32 24.45
N HIS A 372 -2.94 -5.47 23.82
CA HIS A 372 -3.99 -6.47 23.60
C HIS A 372 -4.54 -7.03 24.92
N LEU A 373 -3.66 -7.20 25.92
CA LEU A 373 -4.03 -7.63 27.27
C LEU A 373 -4.74 -6.50 28.02
N ASP A 374 -4.24 -5.27 27.89
CA ASP A 374 -4.82 -4.09 28.55
C ASP A 374 -6.23 -3.75 28.01
N LEU A 375 -6.50 -3.97 26.71
CA LEU A 375 -7.78 -3.68 26.07
C LEU A 375 -8.90 -4.67 26.42
N ALA A 376 -8.59 -5.96 26.33
CA ALA A 376 -9.58 -7.01 26.54
C ALA A 376 -8.90 -8.31 26.98
N PRO A 377 -8.61 -8.50 28.28
CA PRO A 377 -7.91 -9.68 28.78
C PRO A 377 -8.51 -11.01 28.31
N ASN A 378 -9.85 -11.10 28.29
CA ASN A 378 -10.58 -12.31 27.86
C ASN A 378 -10.53 -12.59 26.35
N PHE A 379 -10.20 -11.58 25.52
CA PHE A 379 -10.16 -11.68 24.06
C PHE A 379 -8.77 -11.36 23.49
N ALA A 380 -7.76 -11.11 24.33
CA ALA A 380 -6.43 -10.63 23.93
C ALA A 380 -5.77 -11.51 22.85
N GLY A 381 -5.90 -12.83 22.97
CA GLY A 381 -5.39 -13.76 21.95
C GLY A 381 -6.11 -13.65 20.60
N THR A 382 -7.42 -13.40 20.59
CA THR A 382 -8.18 -13.14 19.35
C THR A 382 -7.78 -11.81 18.73
N LEU A 383 -7.65 -10.77 19.56
CA LEU A 383 -7.21 -9.44 19.12
C LEU A 383 -5.80 -9.50 18.51
N LEU A 384 -4.86 -10.16 19.17
CA LEU A 384 -3.49 -10.34 18.67
C LEU A 384 -3.46 -11.16 17.38
N GLY A 385 -4.30 -12.20 17.26
CA GLY A 385 -4.41 -12.98 16.02
C GLY A 385 -4.87 -12.12 14.83
N ILE A 386 -5.86 -11.25 15.04
CA ILE A 386 -6.33 -10.31 14.00
C ILE A 386 -5.22 -9.33 13.63
N THR A 387 -4.61 -8.64 14.61
CA THR A 387 -3.59 -7.64 14.32
C THR A 387 -2.34 -8.25 13.67
N ASN A 388 -1.91 -9.43 14.13
CA ASN A 388 -0.77 -10.15 13.55
C ASN A 388 -1.08 -10.63 12.11
N CYS A 389 -2.29 -11.12 11.83
CA CYS A 389 -2.68 -11.49 10.47
C CYS A 389 -2.61 -10.27 9.53
N SER A 390 -3.20 -9.14 9.94
CA SER A 390 -3.13 -7.89 9.16
C SER A 390 -1.70 -7.41 8.97
N ALA A 391 -0.88 -7.45 10.02
CA ALA A 391 0.51 -7.01 9.97
C ALA A 391 1.38 -7.89 9.07
N ASN A 392 1.15 -9.21 9.00
CA ASN A 392 1.92 -10.11 8.13
C ASN A 392 1.51 -10.02 6.65
N ILE A 393 0.28 -9.57 6.33
CA ILE A 393 -0.09 -9.20 4.96
C ILE A 393 0.80 -8.03 4.49
N ILE A 394 1.04 -7.06 5.37
CA ILE A 394 1.92 -5.91 5.08
C ILE A 394 3.39 -6.35 4.93
N SER A 395 3.84 -7.35 5.68
CA SER A 395 5.19 -7.95 5.54
C SER A 395 5.44 -8.62 4.19
N ILE A 396 4.39 -9.06 3.47
CA ILE A 396 4.53 -9.54 2.08
C ILE A 396 4.87 -8.38 1.14
N ILE A 397 4.24 -7.23 1.37
CA ILE A 397 4.33 -6.06 0.50
C ILE A 397 5.70 -5.36 0.67
N ALA A 398 6.27 -5.36 1.87
CA ALA A 398 7.53 -4.67 2.19
C ALA A 398 8.71 -5.05 1.27
N PRO A 399 9.14 -6.34 1.15
CA PRO A 399 10.23 -6.71 0.24
C PRO A 399 9.85 -6.55 -1.25
N LEU A 400 8.57 -6.69 -1.60
CA LEU A 400 8.11 -6.48 -2.98
C LEU A 400 8.18 -5.02 -3.40
N VAL A 401 7.86 -4.10 -2.48
CA VAL A 401 8.04 -2.66 -2.67
C VAL A 401 9.52 -2.31 -2.65
N ALA A 402 10.33 -2.86 -1.74
CA ALA A 402 11.78 -2.68 -1.77
C ALA A 402 12.38 -3.11 -3.12
N GLY A 403 12.04 -4.29 -3.64
CA GLY A 403 12.49 -4.75 -4.96
C GLY A 403 11.91 -3.97 -6.15
N ALA A 404 10.76 -3.29 -5.97
CA ALA A 404 10.21 -2.37 -6.96
C ALA A 404 10.84 -0.97 -6.90
N VAL A 405 11.33 -0.55 -5.73
CA VAL A 405 12.04 0.71 -5.45
C VAL A 405 13.50 0.60 -5.87
N LEU A 406 14.17 -0.50 -5.54
CA LEU A 406 15.59 -0.79 -5.81
C LEU A 406 15.83 -1.22 -7.27
N LYS A 407 14.90 -0.92 -8.18
CA LYS A 407 15.06 -1.20 -9.60
C LYS A 407 16.09 -0.25 -10.21
N ASP A 408 17.23 -0.82 -10.52
CA ASP A 408 18.04 -0.45 -11.67
C ASP A 408 17.28 -0.88 -12.94
N GLU A 409 16.16 -0.23 -13.26
CA GLU A 409 15.38 -0.52 -14.48
C GLU A 409 14.81 0.77 -15.09
N SER A 410 15.54 1.33 -16.05
CA SER A 410 14.90 1.80 -17.27
C SER A 410 14.28 0.58 -17.96
N TYR A 411 12.95 0.49 -18.00
CA TYR A 411 12.32 -0.39 -18.98
C TYR A 411 12.72 0.12 -20.36
N ASP A 412 13.48 -0.68 -21.12
CA ASP A 412 13.92 -0.32 -22.47
C ASP A 412 12.75 -0.49 -23.47
N TRP A 413 11.65 0.21 -23.20
CA TRP A 413 10.52 0.31 -24.10
C TRP A 413 10.83 1.42 -25.09
N SER A 414 10.92 1.05 -26.36
CA SER A 414 11.08 2.03 -27.42
C SER A 414 9.98 3.10 -27.34
N MET A 415 10.26 4.31 -27.80
CA MET A 415 9.30 5.41 -27.81
C MET A 415 7.96 4.99 -28.46
N GLN A 416 8.01 4.13 -29.48
CA GLN A 416 6.80 3.59 -30.13
C GLN A 416 5.97 2.71 -29.18
N ILE A 417 6.60 1.87 -28.36
CA ILE A 417 5.90 1.05 -27.36
C ILE A 417 5.26 1.94 -26.29
N GLN A 418 5.97 2.96 -25.82
CA GLN A 418 5.43 3.91 -24.85
C GLN A 418 4.21 4.66 -25.40
N SER A 419 4.27 5.12 -26.66
CA SER A 419 3.12 5.73 -27.35
C SER A 419 1.94 4.77 -27.50
N VAL A 420 2.19 3.48 -27.78
CA VAL A 420 1.14 2.45 -27.86
C VAL A 420 0.49 2.23 -26.49
N ILE A 421 1.26 2.14 -25.40
CA ILE A 421 0.72 2.00 -24.04
C ILE A 421 -0.14 3.21 -23.67
N LEU A 422 0.33 4.43 -23.95
CA LEU A 422 -0.41 5.65 -23.65
C LEU A 422 -1.72 5.72 -24.45
N SER A 423 -1.67 5.45 -25.75
CA SER A 423 -2.83 5.50 -26.65
C SER A 423 -3.86 4.39 -26.40
N SER A 424 -3.44 3.22 -25.91
CA SER A 424 -4.33 2.06 -25.68
C SER A 424 -5.51 2.34 -24.74
N PHE A 425 -5.39 3.30 -23.82
CA PHE A 425 -6.52 3.77 -23.01
C PHE A 425 -7.66 4.34 -23.85
N PHE A 426 -7.33 5.15 -24.85
CA PHE A 426 -8.33 5.79 -25.68
C PHE A 426 -9.08 4.77 -26.56
N TRP A 427 -8.45 3.64 -26.92
CA TRP A 427 -9.10 2.56 -27.67
C TRP A 427 -10.33 2.02 -26.91
N GLY A 428 -10.21 1.81 -25.60
CA GLY A 428 -11.33 1.39 -24.76
C GLY A 428 -12.29 2.53 -24.43
N TYR A 429 -11.74 3.73 -24.19
CA TYR A 429 -12.51 4.90 -23.80
C TYR A 429 -13.57 5.30 -24.85
N VAL A 430 -13.19 5.32 -26.13
CA VAL A 430 -14.08 5.70 -27.25
C VAL A 430 -15.31 4.80 -27.36
N ILE A 431 -15.18 3.50 -27.05
CA ILE A 431 -16.26 2.50 -27.21
C ILE A 431 -17.49 2.85 -26.35
N LEU A 432 -17.29 3.25 -25.10
CA LEU A 432 -18.37 3.45 -24.14
C LEU A 432 -18.79 4.92 -23.93
N GLN A 433 -18.16 5.88 -24.62
CA GLN A 433 -18.54 7.31 -24.54
C GLN A 433 -19.93 7.59 -25.08
N VAL A 434 -20.26 7.10 -26.28
CA VAL A 434 -21.58 7.33 -26.89
C VAL A 434 -22.68 6.52 -26.17
N PRO A 435 -22.51 5.21 -25.88
CA PRO A 435 -23.48 4.46 -25.08
C PRO A 435 -23.60 4.98 -23.64
N GLY A 436 -22.54 5.56 -23.08
CA GLY A 436 -22.48 5.98 -21.69
C GLY A 436 -23.56 6.98 -21.29
N GLY A 437 -23.88 7.94 -22.16
CA GLY A 437 -24.97 8.90 -21.91
C GLY A 437 -26.35 8.24 -21.82
N GLU A 438 -26.62 7.27 -22.71
CA GLU A 438 -27.87 6.51 -22.71
C GLU A 438 -27.95 5.54 -21.53
N LEU A 439 -26.85 4.88 -21.19
CA LEU A 439 -26.74 4.01 -20.02
C LEU A 439 -26.98 4.81 -18.74
N ALA A 440 -26.44 6.03 -18.63
CA ALA A 440 -26.65 6.91 -17.48
C ALA A 440 -28.12 7.33 -17.33
N ALA A 441 -28.80 7.59 -18.45
CA ALA A 441 -30.23 7.89 -18.45
C ALA A 441 -31.07 6.69 -17.98
N ARG A 442 -30.71 5.45 -18.36
CA ARG A 442 -31.47 4.22 -18.04
C ARG A 442 -31.19 3.65 -16.66
N PHE A 443 -29.92 3.52 -16.29
CA PHE A 443 -29.48 2.84 -15.07
C PHE A 443 -29.24 3.77 -13.88
N GLY A 444 -29.20 5.08 -14.12
CA GLY A 444 -28.90 6.11 -13.12
C GLY A 444 -27.44 6.55 -13.21
N GLY A 445 -27.21 7.86 -13.39
CA GLY A 445 -25.89 8.44 -13.56
C GLY A 445 -24.99 8.26 -12.34
N SER A 446 -25.53 8.35 -11.12
CA SER A 446 -24.76 8.20 -9.87
C SER A 446 -24.22 6.78 -9.73
N LYS A 447 -25.03 5.76 -10.05
CA LYS A 447 -24.58 4.36 -10.04
C LYS A 447 -23.49 4.09 -11.05
N LEU A 448 -23.58 4.68 -12.25
CA LEU A 448 -22.54 4.55 -13.25
C LEU A 448 -21.26 5.29 -12.85
N VAL A 449 -21.34 6.47 -12.24
CA VAL A 449 -20.15 7.13 -11.68
C VAL A 449 -19.47 6.24 -10.64
N THR A 450 -20.22 5.64 -9.72
CA THR A 450 -19.69 4.69 -8.73
C THR A 450 -19.03 3.49 -9.41
N LEU A 451 -19.73 2.84 -10.35
CA LEU A 451 -19.22 1.66 -11.05
C LEU A 451 -17.94 1.99 -11.83
N SER A 452 -17.92 3.13 -12.51
CA SER A 452 -16.77 3.61 -13.28
C SER A 452 -15.53 3.75 -12.41
N ILE A 453 -15.64 4.49 -11.31
CA ILE A 453 -14.51 4.78 -10.42
C ILE A 453 -14.08 3.53 -9.65
N ALA A 454 -15.01 2.66 -9.24
CA ALA A 454 -14.72 1.40 -8.58
C ALA A 454 -13.91 0.46 -9.49
N LEU A 455 -14.38 0.25 -10.72
CA LEU A 455 -13.68 -0.60 -11.69
C LEU A 455 -12.34 0.01 -12.09
N ASN A 456 -12.28 1.32 -12.36
CA ASN A 456 -11.03 2.00 -12.67
C ASN A 456 -10.02 1.88 -11.52
N ALA A 457 -10.46 1.96 -10.26
CA ALA A 457 -9.59 1.81 -9.09
C ALA A 457 -8.99 0.41 -9.00
N ILE A 458 -9.80 -0.64 -9.23
CA ILE A 458 -9.33 -2.02 -9.30
C ILE A 458 -8.30 -2.17 -10.41
N VAL A 459 -8.60 -1.69 -11.61
CA VAL A 459 -7.72 -1.81 -12.78
C VAL A 459 -6.43 -1.01 -12.59
N CYS A 460 -6.50 0.15 -11.96
CA CYS A 460 -5.33 0.95 -11.58
C CYS A 460 -4.40 0.14 -10.67
N MET A 461 -4.93 -0.56 -9.67
CA MET A 461 -4.12 -1.45 -8.82
C MET A 461 -3.58 -2.69 -9.57
N LEU A 462 -4.24 -3.11 -10.65
CA LEU A 462 -3.75 -4.21 -11.49
C LEU A 462 -2.63 -3.78 -12.46
N ILE A 463 -2.46 -2.49 -12.75
CA ILE A 463 -1.45 -2.00 -13.71
C ILE A 463 -0.03 -2.46 -13.35
N PRO A 464 0.47 -2.30 -12.11
CA PRO A 464 1.82 -2.75 -11.80
C PRO A 464 2.00 -4.27 -11.92
N LEU A 465 0.96 -5.05 -11.60
CA LEU A 465 0.94 -6.50 -11.79
C LEU A 465 0.95 -6.86 -13.28
N SER A 466 0.21 -6.11 -14.11
CA SER A 466 0.16 -6.33 -15.55
C SER A 466 1.54 -6.19 -16.22
N VAL A 467 2.31 -5.19 -15.80
CA VAL A 467 3.69 -4.97 -16.27
C VAL A 467 4.61 -6.09 -15.78
N SER A 468 4.45 -6.53 -14.53
CA SER A 468 5.29 -7.55 -13.91
C SER A 468 5.12 -8.95 -14.51
N TYR A 469 3.90 -9.33 -14.91
CA TYR A 469 3.60 -10.69 -15.41
C TYR A 469 3.47 -10.79 -16.94
N GLY A 470 3.09 -9.71 -17.63
CA GLY A 470 2.79 -9.75 -19.06
C GLY A 470 3.42 -8.63 -19.88
N GLY A 471 4.32 -7.84 -19.27
CA GLY A 471 5.03 -6.75 -19.94
C GLY A 471 4.09 -5.70 -20.55
N TRP A 472 4.56 -5.05 -21.62
CA TRP A 472 3.81 -3.95 -22.25
C TRP A 472 2.47 -4.38 -22.87
N LYS A 473 2.34 -5.63 -23.33
CA LYS A 473 1.10 -6.12 -23.97
C LYS A 473 -0.05 -6.26 -22.96
N LEU A 474 0.22 -6.84 -21.79
CA LEU A 474 -0.79 -6.97 -20.74
C LEU A 474 -1.11 -5.61 -20.10
N MET A 475 -0.11 -4.73 -20.02
CA MET A 475 -0.33 -3.32 -19.65
C MET A 475 -1.28 -2.62 -20.64
N CYS A 476 -1.09 -2.79 -21.95
CA CYS A 476 -2.03 -2.28 -22.95
C CYS A 476 -3.45 -2.83 -22.75
N ALA A 477 -3.59 -4.13 -22.47
CA ALA A 477 -4.91 -4.71 -22.18
C ALA A 477 -5.57 -4.08 -20.94
N CYS A 478 -4.81 -3.89 -19.86
CA CYS A 478 -5.29 -3.19 -18.67
C CYS A 478 -5.66 -1.73 -18.96
N ARG A 479 -4.88 -1.02 -19.79
CA ARG A 479 -5.16 0.35 -20.21
C ARG A 479 -6.42 0.45 -21.07
N VAL A 480 -6.64 -0.47 -22.02
CA VAL A 480 -7.89 -0.57 -22.79
C VAL A 480 -9.08 -0.76 -21.84
N PHE A 481 -8.96 -1.69 -20.88
CA PHE A 481 -10.04 -1.94 -19.94
C PHE A 481 -10.26 -0.74 -19.00
N GLN A 482 -9.20 -0.04 -18.59
CA GLN A 482 -9.29 1.22 -17.87
C GLN A 482 -10.06 2.27 -18.67
N GLY A 483 -9.78 2.40 -19.97
CA GLY A 483 -10.53 3.24 -20.90
C GLY A 483 -12.01 2.89 -20.93
N LEU A 484 -12.35 1.61 -21.11
CA LEU A 484 -13.74 1.14 -21.09
C LEU A 484 -14.46 1.56 -19.80
N THR A 485 -13.85 1.32 -18.64
CA THR A 485 -14.47 1.65 -17.34
C THR A 485 -14.72 3.15 -17.17
N GLN A 486 -13.86 4.01 -17.74
CA GLN A 486 -14.02 5.46 -17.69
C GLN A 486 -14.93 6.03 -18.79
N GLY A 487 -15.22 5.26 -19.85
CA GLY A 487 -15.95 5.74 -21.02
C GLY A 487 -17.32 6.34 -20.71
N PHE A 488 -18.02 5.85 -19.70
CA PHE A 488 -19.33 6.39 -19.30
C PHE A 488 -19.26 7.40 -18.13
N LEU A 489 -18.08 7.70 -17.58
CA LEU A 489 -17.92 8.58 -16.41
C LEU A 489 -18.38 10.01 -16.72
N VAL A 490 -17.75 10.63 -17.73
CA VAL A 490 -17.98 12.04 -18.09
C VAL A 490 -19.44 12.27 -18.56
N PRO A 491 -20.03 11.44 -19.44
CA PRO A 491 -21.45 11.52 -19.77
C PRO A 491 -22.39 11.42 -18.56
N SER A 492 -22.06 10.55 -17.60
CA SER A 492 -22.86 10.35 -16.38
C SER A 492 -22.80 11.57 -15.45
N ILE A 493 -21.60 12.10 -15.20
CA ILE A 493 -21.40 13.32 -14.40
C ILE A 493 -22.15 14.49 -15.04
N HIS A 494 -22.04 14.65 -16.35
CA HIS A 494 -22.68 15.74 -17.06
C HIS A 494 -24.22 15.63 -17.03
N GLY A 495 -24.75 14.42 -17.15
CA GLY A 495 -26.18 14.17 -16.93
C GLY A 495 -26.65 14.46 -15.50
N LEU A 496 -25.81 14.23 -14.49
CA LEU A 496 -26.12 14.57 -13.09
C LEU A 496 -26.14 16.09 -12.86
N ILE A 497 -25.21 16.84 -13.46
CA ILE A 497 -25.21 18.31 -13.38
C ILE A 497 -26.56 18.86 -13.86
N GLY A 498 -27.10 18.32 -14.96
CA GLY A 498 -28.41 18.73 -15.48
C GLY A 498 -29.59 18.50 -14.52
N LYS A 499 -29.45 17.63 -13.51
CA LYS A 499 -30.47 17.33 -12.50
C LYS A 499 -30.28 18.07 -11.19
N TRP A 500 -29.06 18.53 -10.92
CA TRP A 500 -28.66 19.08 -9.63
C TRP A 500 -28.35 20.57 -9.67
N ALA A 501 -27.97 21.11 -10.84
CA ALA A 501 -27.59 22.51 -10.97
C ALA A 501 -28.80 23.40 -11.32
N PRO A 502 -29.16 24.38 -10.47
CA PRO A 502 -30.14 25.42 -10.80
C PRO A 502 -29.72 26.21 -12.05
N VAL A 503 -30.69 26.75 -12.78
CA VAL A 503 -30.44 27.43 -14.07
C VAL A 503 -29.52 28.65 -13.89
N GLU A 504 -29.68 29.39 -12.79
CA GLU A 504 -28.92 30.62 -12.49
C GLU A 504 -27.50 30.36 -11.95
N GLU A 505 -27.21 29.12 -11.55
CA GLU A 505 -25.93 28.73 -10.92
C GLU A 505 -25.21 27.64 -11.72
N LYS A 506 -25.72 27.33 -12.92
CA LYS A 506 -25.25 26.21 -13.74
C LYS A 506 -23.79 26.41 -14.17
N GLY A 507 -23.37 27.63 -14.48
CA GLY A 507 -21.99 27.94 -14.84
C GLY A 507 -21.03 27.73 -13.69
N ARG A 508 -21.38 28.19 -12.48
CA ARG A 508 -20.59 27.97 -11.26
C ARG A 508 -20.45 26.50 -10.89
N LEU A 509 -21.57 25.78 -10.81
CA LEU A 509 -21.56 24.35 -10.45
C LEU A 509 -20.88 23.49 -11.53
N GLY A 510 -21.14 23.81 -12.80
CA GLY A 510 -20.48 23.15 -13.92
C GLY A 510 -18.96 23.38 -13.91
N ALA A 511 -18.51 24.62 -13.68
CA ALA A 511 -17.09 24.92 -13.56
C ALA A 511 -16.43 24.18 -12.38
N MET A 512 -17.10 24.12 -11.22
CA MET A 512 -16.59 23.42 -10.04
C MET A 512 -16.42 21.91 -10.28
N VAL A 513 -17.37 21.28 -10.95
CA VAL A 513 -17.29 19.84 -11.24
C VAL A 513 -16.25 19.55 -12.32
N HIS A 514 -16.21 20.34 -13.39
CA HIS A 514 -15.30 20.14 -14.51
C HIS A 514 -13.88 20.64 -14.24
N SER A 515 -13.62 21.40 -13.17
CA SER A 515 -12.27 21.77 -12.75
C SER A 515 -11.55 20.69 -11.92
N GLY A 516 -12.31 19.75 -11.35
CA GLY A 516 -11.79 18.65 -10.53
C GLY A 516 -10.67 17.81 -11.17
N PRO A 517 -10.73 17.43 -12.47
CA PRO A 517 -9.65 16.72 -13.14
C PRO A 517 -8.30 17.46 -13.10
N TYR A 518 -8.31 18.80 -13.21
CA TYR A 518 -7.09 19.59 -13.21
C TYR A 518 -6.47 19.69 -11.82
N LEU A 519 -7.30 19.81 -10.77
CA LEU A 519 -6.82 19.70 -9.39
C LEU A 519 -6.20 18.33 -9.12
N GLY A 520 -6.86 17.27 -9.60
CA GLY A 520 -6.36 15.90 -9.55
C GLY A 520 -4.99 15.78 -10.21
N ASN A 521 -4.82 16.33 -11.42
CA ASN A 521 -3.54 16.35 -12.13
C ASN A 521 -2.46 17.12 -11.35
N SER A 522 -2.74 18.31 -10.82
CA SER A 522 -1.76 19.08 -10.03
C SER A 522 -1.30 18.31 -8.78
N ILE A 523 -2.25 17.76 -8.01
CA ILE A 523 -1.92 16.95 -6.83
C ILE A 523 -1.11 15.73 -7.28
N GLN A 524 -1.50 15.10 -8.38
CA GLN A 524 -0.86 13.89 -8.85
C GLN A 524 0.54 14.14 -9.41
N PHE A 525 0.82 15.25 -10.09
CA PHE A 525 2.17 15.58 -10.57
C PHE A 525 3.14 15.78 -9.40
N VAL A 526 2.69 16.45 -8.34
CA VAL A 526 3.49 16.60 -7.11
C VAL A 526 3.64 15.25 -6.41
N ALA A 527 2.51 14.59 -6.12
CA ALA A 527 2.49 13.35 -5.35
C ALA A 527 3.22 12.20 -6.07
N ALA A 528 3.09 12.08 -7.40
CA ALA A 528 3.76 11.04 -8.19
C ALA A 528 5.27 11.10 -8.03
N GLY A 529 5.89 12.29 -8.07
CA GLY A 529 7.34 12.44 -7.89
C GLY A 529 7.81 11.95 -6.52
N TYR A 530 7.11 12.36 -5.45
CA TYR A 530 7.46 11.92 -4.08
C TYR A 530 7.15 10.44 -3.84
N ILE A 531 6.00 9.96 -4.30
CA ILE A 531 5.58 8.56 -4.19
C ILE A 531 6.51 7.65 -4.98
N ALA A 532 6.89 8.04 -6.20
CA ALA A 532 7.83 7.28 -7.02
C ALA A 532 9.22 7.22 -6.37
N ASN A 533 9.70 8.35 -5.85
CA ASN A 533 11.02 8.40 -5.20
C ASN A 533 11.05 7.61 -3.89
N ALA A 534 9.95 7.57 -3.14
CA ALA A 534 9.89 6.87 -1.85
C ALA A 534 9.55 5.37 -1.98
N TRP A 535 8.64 5.01 -2.89
CA TRP A 535 8.02 3.69 -2.97
C TRP A 535 7.97 3.11 -4.39
N GLY A 536 8.68 3.72 -5.34
CA GLY A 536 8.76 3.27 -6.73
C GLY A 536 7.52 3.65 -7.55
N TRP A 537 7.64 3.61 -8.88
CA TRP A 537 6.52 3.94 -9.78
C TRP A 537 5.25 3.08 -9.58
N PRO A 538 5.30 1.79 -9.13
CA PRO A 538 4.09 1.02 -8.84
C PRO A 538 3.21 1.63 -7.75
N ALA A 539 3.83 2.26 -6.75
CA ALA A 539 3.12 2.87 -5.64
C ALA A 539 2.22 4.03 -6.08
N ILE A 540 2.54 4.70 -7.19
CA ILE A 540 1.69 5.72 -7.79
C ILE A 540 0.31 5.13 -8.12
N PHE A 541 0.29 3.95 -8.74
CA PHE A 541 -0.93 3.28 -9.16
C PHE A 541 -1.69 2.68 -7.97
N TYR A 542 -0.99 2.09 -7.01
CA TYR A 542 -1.63 1.57 -5.78
C TYR A 542 -2.25 2.68 -4.94
N ALA A 543 -1.54 3.80 -4.74
CA ALA A 543 -2.05 4.95 -3.99
C ALA A 543 -3.29 5.55 -4.67
N ASN A 544 -3.24 5.75 -5.99
CA ASN A 544 -4.39 6.24 -6.75
C ASN A 544 -5.59 5.28 -6.73
N GLY A 545 -5.33 3.98 -6.85
CA GLY A 545 -6.35 2.95 -6.71
C GLY A 545 -7.00 2.97 -5.34
N ALA A 546 -6.22 3.09 -4.26
CA ALA A 546 -6.74 3.18 -2.89
C ALA A 546 -7.59 4.44 -2.68
N VAL A 547 -7.16 5.60 -3.19
CA VAL A 547 -7.97 6.84 -3.17
C VAL A 547 -9.28 6.65 -3.94
N GLY A 548 -9.25 5.99 -5.10
CA GLY A 548 -10.44 5.65 -5.87
C GLY A 548 -11.40 4.72 -5.14
N VAL A 549 -10.91 3.71 -4.42
CA VAL A 549 -11.72 2.81 -3.57
C VAL A 549 -12.33 3.60 -2.42
N LEU A 550 -11.56 4.42 -1.72
CA LEU A 550 -12.05 5.25 -0.63
C LEU A 550 -13.15 6.20 -1.10
N TRP A 551 -12.90 6.88 -2.22
CA TRP A 551 -13.90 7.76 -2.85
C TRP A 551 -15.17 6.98 -3.21
N THR A 552 -15.03 5.77 -3.76
CA THR A 552 -16.16 4.90 -4.10
C THR A 552 -17.00 4.57 -2.88
N ILE A 553 -16.36 4.19 -1.76
CA ILE A 553 -17.05 3.89 -0.50
C ILE A 553 -17.81 5.12 -0.02
N ILE A 554 -17.17 6.28 0.01
CA ILE A 554 -17.81 7.55 0.42
C ILE A 554 -19.00 7.88 -0.49
N TYR A 555 -18.81 7.83 -1.80
CA TYR A 555 -19.82 8.20 -2.77
C TYR A 555 -21.01 7.23 -2.82
N ILE A 556 -20.85 5.95 -2.44
CA ILE A 556 -21.98 5.03 -2.27
C ILE A 556 -22.96 5.52 -1.19
N PHE A 557 -22.45 6.17 -0.13
CA PHE A 557 -23.29 6.68 0.95
C PHE A 557 -23.81 8.10 0.67
N LEU A 558 -23.05 8.93 -0.03
CA LEU A 558 -23.37 10.34 -0.24
C LEU A 558 -24.02 10.64 -1.60
N GLY A 559 -23.70 9.87 -2.64
CA GLY A 559 -24.12 10.10 -4.02
C GLY A 559 -25.62 9.82 -4.22
N SER A 560 -26.26 10.60 -5.09
CA SER A 560 -27.69 10.44 -5.41
C SER A 560 -28.01 10.85 -6.83
N ASP A 561 -28.83 10.05 -7.52
CA ASP A 561 -29.21 10.27 -8.92
C ASP A 561 -30.04 11.54 -9.15
N SER A 562 -30.75 12.00 -8.12
CA SER A 562 -31.56 13.21 -8.18
C SER A 562 -31.76 13.80 -6.78
N PRO A 563 -32.07 15.11 -6.67
CA PRO A 563 -32.37 15.76 -5.39
C PRO A 563 -33.49 15.04 -4.61
N GLN A 564 -34.46 14.42 -5.30
CA GLN A 564 -35.59 13.73 -4.66
C GLN A 564 -35.20 12.45 -3.93
N LYS A 565 -34.15 11.76 -4.40
CA LYS A 565 -33.65 10.50 -3.83
C LYS A 565 -32.54 10.71 -2.81
N SER A 566 -32.06 11.95 -2.67
CA SER A 566 -30.99 12.30 -1.75
C SER A 566 -31.43 12.23 -0.30
N ARG A 567 -30.56 11.66 0.55
CA ARG A 567 -30.77 11.56 1.99
C ARG A 567 -30.27 12.78 2.76
N MET A 568 -29.45 13.62 2.14
CA MET A 568 -28.74 14.72 2.82
C MET A 568 -29.29 16.11 2.50
N ILE A 569 -30.15 16.23 1.49
CA ILE A 569 -30.64 17.54 1.05
C ILE A 569 -31.76 18.04 1.97
N SER A 570 -31.75 19.33 2.29
CA SER A 570 -32.83 19.97 3.02
C SER A 570 -34.10 20.10 2.16
N GLN A 571 -35.26 20.24 2.80
CA GLN A 571 -36.52 20.41 2.08
C GLN A 571 -36.56 21.76 1.32
N GLU A 572 -35.99 22.82 1.89
CA GLU A 572 -35.91 24.15 1.27
C GLU A 572 -35.04 24.13 0.01
N GLU A 573 -33.84 23.57 0.10
CA GLU A 573 -32.92 23.45 -1.04
C GLU A 573 -33.50 22.57 -2.15
N ARG A 574 -34.17 21.47 -1.78
CA ARG A 574 -34.85 20.60 -2.73
C ARG A 574 -35.94 21.36 -3.50
N LEU A 575 -36.71 22.20 -2.83
CA LEU A 575 -37.75 23.02 -3.46
C LEU A 575 -37.13 24.07 -4.38
N TYR A 576 -36.04 24.71 -3.98
CA TYR A 576 -35.31 25.68 -4.80
C TYR A 576 -34.79 25.06 -6.11
N ILE A 577 -34.15 23.88 -6.04
CA ILE A 577 -33.66 23.19 -7.24
C ILE A 577 -34.83 22.81 -8.17
N GLN A 578 -35.95 22.36 -7.60
CA GLN A 578 -37.12 21.98 -8.39
C GLN A 578 -37.81 23.17 -9.07
N SER A 579 -37.97 24.29 -8.35
CA SER A 579 -38.57 25.49 -8.92
C SER A 579 -37.69 26.11 -10.01
N SER A 580 -36.36 26.06 -9.85
CA SER A 580 -35.41 26.55 -10.85
C SER A 580 -35.38 25.70 -12.13
N LEU A 581 -35.49 24.37 -12.01
CA LEU A 581 -35.45 23.46 -13.16
C LEU A 581 -36.80 23.33 -13.91
N GLY A 582 -37.92 23.71 -13.30
CA GLY A 582 -39.26 23.60 -13.90
C GLY A 582 -39.67 22.15 -14.26
N GLN A 583 -40.44 21.94 -15.34
CA GLN A 583 -40.85 20.59 -15.82
C GLN A 583 -39.66 19.71 -16.29
N VAL A 584 -38.45 20.27 -16.43
CA VAL A 584 -37.25 19.52 -16.84
C VAL A 584 -36.84 18.49 -15.77
N GLY A 585 -37.28 18.66 -14.52
CA GLY A 585 -37.00 17.74 -13.40
C GLY A 585 -37.87 16.48 -13.31
N GLN A 586 -38.96 16.37 -14.09
CA GLN A 586 -39.83 15.18 -14.14
C GLN A 586 -39.59 14.40 -15.45
N GLN A 587 -38.43 13.74 -15.56
CA GLN A 587 -38.00 13.11 -16.80
C GLN A 587 -38.68 11.76 -17.07
N LYS A 588 -39.56 11.69 -18.09
CA LYS A 588 -39.84 10.44 -18.81
C LYS A 588 -38.62 10.08 -19.66
N ILE A 589 -38.28 8.80 -19.76
CA ILE A 589 -37.22 8.30 -20.66
C ILE A 589 -37.67 8.56 -22.11
N LEU A 590 -37.11 9.59 -22.76
CA LEU A 590 -37.41 9.92 -24.15
C LEU A 590 -36.46 9.16 -25.09
N LYS A 591 -36.97 8.70 -26.24
CA LYS A 591 -36.15 8.06 -27.27
C LYS A 591 -35.19 9.10 -27.89
N THR A 592 -33.92 8.74 -28.00
CA THR A 592 -32.86 9.62 -28.51
C THR A 592 -33.11 10.00 -29.98
N PRO A 593 -33.21 11.31 -30.31
CA PRO A 593 -33.53 11.77 -31.66
C PRO A 593 -32.27 11.83 -32.55
N TRP A 594 -31.70 10.67 -32.88
CA TRP A 594 -30.44 10.55 -33.62
C TRP A 594 -30.38 11.39 -34.90
N LYS A 595 -31.44 11.41 -35.71
CA LYS A 595 -31.49 12.18 -36.96
C LYS A 595 -31.35 13.69 -36.69
N ALA A 596 -32.07 14.22 -35.70
CA ALA A 596 -32.04 15.65 -35.38
C ALA A 596 -30.68 16.10 -34.83
N ILE A 597 -30.01 15.24 -34.07
CA ILE A 597 -28.67 15.49 -33.53
C ILE A 597 -27.66 15.67 -34.68
N TRP A 598 -27.64 14.72 -35.63
CA TRP A 598 -26.69 14.75 -36.75
C TRP A 598 -27.00 15.79 -37.83
N THR A 599 -28.22 16.35 -37.88
CA THR A 599 -28.58 17.45 -38.78
C THR A 599 -28.40 18.84 -38.16
N SER A 600 -28.04 18.93 -36.88
CA SER A 600 -27.91 20.20 -36.17
C SER A 600 -26.53 20.83 -36.41
N MET A 601 -26.49 21.91 -37.19
CA MET A 601 -25.25 22.64 -37.46
C MET A 601 -24.56 23.16 -36.18
N PRO A 602 -25.28 23.73 -35.17
CA PRO A 602 -24.66 24.10 -33.90
C PRO A 602 -23.98 22.92 -33.19
N PHE A 603 -24.56 21.73 -33.25
CA PHE A 603 -23.99 20.53 -32.65
C PHE A 603 -22.75 20.04 -33.40
N ILE A 604 -22.79 20.03 -34.73
CA ILE A 604 -21.62 19.69 -35.56
C ILE A 604 -20.46 20.66 -35.27
N SER A 605 -20.72 21.96 -35.16
CA SER A 605 -19.69 22.95 -34.79
C SER A 605 -19.07 22.67 -33.42
N LEU A 606 -19.84 22.17 -32.44
CA LEU A 606 -19.30 21.77 -31.13
C LEU A 606 -18.34 20.59 -31.23
N ILE A 607 -18.56 19.66 -32.17
CA ILE A 607 -17.61 18.55 -32.41
C ILE A 607 -16.25 19.13 -32.80
N PHE A 608 -16.19 20.02 -33.80
CA PHE A 608 -14.93 20.64 -34.24
C PHE A 608 -14.24 21.44 -33.14
N VAL A 609 -15.01 22.21 -32.36
CA VAL A 609 -14.49 22.96 -31.21
C VAL A 609 -13.89 21.99 -30.17
N HIS A 610 -14.61 20.95 -29.78
CA HIS A 610 -14.11 19.98 -28.78
C HIS A 610 -12.86 19.25 -29.30
N CYS A 611 -12.83 18.90 -30.58
CA CYS A 611 -11.69 18.29 -31.26
C CYS A 611 -10.42 19.15 -31.19
N GLY A 612 -10.52 20.42 -31.59
CA GLY A 612 -9.39 21.36 -31.54
C GLY A 612 -8.89 21.59 -30.11
N GLN A 613 -9.81 21.67 -29.14
CA GLN A 613 -9.44 21.85 -27.75
C GLN A 613 -8.68 20.65 -27.18
N ASN A 614 -9.19 19.44 -27.42
CA ASN A 614 -8.55 18.22 -26.91
C ASN A 614 -7.18 18.01 -27.56
N TRP A 615 -6.98 18.35 -28.83
CA TRP A 615 -5.65 18.32 -29.44
C TRP A 615 -4.64 19.16 -28.64
N GLY A 616 -4.95 20.44 -28.38
CA GLY A 616 -4.06 21.34 -27.65
C GLY A 616 -3.81 20.91 -26.22
N LEU A 617 -4.86 20.61 -25.46
CA LEU A 617 -4.76 20.26 -24.04
C LEU A 617 -4.00 18.94 -23.81
N TRP A 618 -4.29 17.90 -24.60
CA TRP A 618 -3.63 16.59 -24.43
C TRP A 618 -2.17 16.62 -24.88
N THR A 619 -1.84 17.32 -25.96
CA THR A 619 -0.45 17.50 -26.41
C THR A 619 0.38 18.20 -25.33
N LEU A 620 -0.14 19.28 -24.74
CA LEU A 620 0.52 19.94 -23.62
C LEU A 620 0.69 19.01 -22.43
N MET A 621 -0.29 18.16 -22.14
CA MET A 621 -0.20 17.24 -21.00
C MET A 621 0.80 16.10 -21.18
N THR A 622 0.98 15.60 -22.41
CA THR A 622 1.96 14.54 -22.66
C THR A 622 3.38 15.07 -22.80
N GLU A 623 3.56 16.19 -23.49
CA GLU A 623 4.89 16.68 -23.86
C GLU A 623 5.50 17.67 -22.85
N MET A 624 4.70 18.28 -21.96
CA MET A 624 5.20 19.28 -21.01
C MET A 624 6.30 18.75 -20.09
N PRO A 625 6.21 17.55 -19.48
CA PRO A 625 7.30 17.03 -18.65
C PRO A 625 8.59 16.81 -19.44
N SER A 626 8.49 16.42 -20.71
CA SER A 626 9.63 16.26 -21.62
C SER A 626 10.25 17.62 -21.96
N TYR A 627 9.44 18.62 -22.28
CA TYR A 627 9.89 19.99 -22.54
C TYR A 627 10.62 20.60 -21.33
N MET A 628 10.08 20.44 -20.11
CA MET A 628 10.71 20.93 -18.88
C MET A 628 12.09 20.30 -18.66
N ARG A 629 12.24 19.00 -18.93
CA ARG A 629 13.49 18.28 -18.75
C ARG A 629 14.51 18.55 -19.86
N GLN A 630 14.10 18.48 -21.12
CA GLN A 630 14.98 18.50 -22.29
C GLN A 630 15.31 19.92 -22.77
N VAL A 631 14.32 20.83 -22.77
CA VAL A 631 14.50 22.19 -23.29
C VAL A 631 14.88 23.16 -22.19
N LEU A 632 14.22 23.07 -21.02
CA LEU A 632 14.46 23.98 -19.89
C LEU A 632 15.52 23.47 -18.89
N GLY A 633 16.03 22.25 -19.07
CA GLY A 633 17.11 21.69 -18.22
C GLY A 633 16.74 21.49 -16.75
N VAL A 634 15.44 21.35 -16.45
CA VAL A 634 14.92 21.28 -15.07
C VAL A 634 15.18 19.88 -14.49
N ASP A 635 15.67 19.82 -13.25
CA ASP A 635 15.92 18.54 -12.57
C ASP A 635 14.62 17.78 -12.30
N ILE A 636 14.69 16.46 -12.17
CA ILE A 636 13.49 15.60 -12.08
C ILE A 636 12.61 15.98 -10.87
N LYS A 637 13.21 16.47 -9.78
CA LYS A 637 12.51 16.85 -8.56
C LYS A 637 11.76 18.18 -8.69
N SER A 638 12.36 19.22 -9.27
CA SER A 638 11.65 20.48 -9.51
C SER A 638 10.70 20.42 -10.70
N ASN A 639 10.93 19.49 -11.64
CA ASN A 639 10.03 19.24 -12.78
C ASN A 639 8.61 18.87 -12.33
N GLY A 640 8.45 18.01 -11.32
CA GLY A 640 7.13 17.64 -10.79
C GLY A 640 6.36 18.83 -10.19
N LEU A 641 7.06 19.73 -9.49
CA LEU A 641 6.47 20.93 -8.90
C LEU A 641 6.14 21.98 -9.98
N MET A 642 7.05 22.20 -10.92
CA MET A 642 6.86 23.17 -12.02
C MET A 642 5.76 22.72 -12.99
N SER A 643 5.66 21.41 -13.28
CA SER A 643 4.60 20.84 -14.12
C SER A 643 3.21 20.90 -13.46
N ALA A 644 3.13 21.04 -12.13
CA ALA A 644 1.84 21.15 -11.43
C ALA A 644 1.22 22.55 -11.51
N LEU A 645 2.04 23.61 -11.69
CA LEU A 645 1.59 25.01 -11.68
C LEU A 645 0.58 25.34 -12.80
N PRO A 646 0.77 24.93 -14.07
CA PRO A 646 -0.19 25.22 -15.14
C PRO A 646 -1.58 24.62 -14.88
N TYR A 647 -1.64 23.39 -14.35
CA TYR A 647 -2.90 22.73 -14.00
C TYR A 647 -3.57 23.34 -12.75
N MET A 648 -2.76 23.90 -11.84
CA MET A 648 -3.28 24.62 -10.69
C MET A 648 -3.90 25.95 -11.13
N ALA A 649 -3.29 26.63 -12.11
CA ALA A 649 -3.81 27.87 -12.66
C ALA A 649 -5.17 27.68 -13.32
N ILE A 650 -5.37 26.66 -14.17
CA ILE A 650 -6.69 26.40 -14.78
C ILE A 650 -7.74 26.03 -13.72
N TYR A 651 -7.36 25.29 -12.66
CA TYR A 651 -8.25 25.00 -11.54
C TYR A 651 -8.68 26.29 -10.82
N LEU A 652 -7.74 27.16 -10.44
CA LEU A 652 -8.04 28.41 -9.74
C LEU A 652 -8.83 29.38 -10.61
N LEU A 653 -8.51 29.48 -11.91
CA LEU A 653 -9.22 30.34 -12.85
C LEU A 653 -10.64 29.83 -13.19
N SER A 654 -10.94 28.54 -12.95
CA SER A 654 -12.28 28.00 -13.21
C SER A 654 -13.39 28.66 -12.40
N TYR A 655 -13.10 29.09 -11.17
CA TYR A 655 -14.06 29.75 -10.29
C TYR A 655 -14.46 31.15 -10.77
N PRO A 656 -13.55 32.11 -11.01
CA PRO A 656 -13.91 33.42 -11.54
C PRO A 656 -14.54 33.31 -12.93
N PHE A 657 -14.07 32.42 -13.80
CA PHE A 657 -14.72 32.19 -15.09
C PHE A 657 -16.13 31.62 -14.94
N GLY A 658 -16.36 30.69 -14.01
CA GLY A 658 -17.69 30.15 -13.71
C GLY A 658 -18.63 31.22 -13.18
N PHE A 659 -18.15 32.12 -12.32
CA PHE A 659 -18.91 33.27 -11.84
C PHE A 659 -19.27 34.23 -12.99
N LEU A 660 -18.30 34.59 -13.83
CA LEU A 660 -18.53 35.45 -15.00
C LEU A 660 -19.51 34.84 -16.00
N ALA A 661 -19.47 33.52 -16.16
CA ALA A 661 -20.32 32.76 -17.05
C ALA A 661 -21.81 32.83 -16.66
N ASP A 662 -22.12 32.97 -15.37
CA ASP A 662 -23.47 33.19 -14.87
C ASP A 662 -23.80 34.69 -14.75
N TYR A 663 -22.84 35.51 -14.28
CA TYR A 663 -23.04 36.94 -14.00
C TYR A 663 -23.33 37.76 -15.27
N ILE A 664 -22.59 37.53 -16.36
CA ILE A 664 -22.72 38.30 -17.60
C ILE A 664 -24.13 38.13 -18.23
N PRO A 665 -24.64 36.89 -18.42
CA PRO A 665 -26.01 36.69 -18.88
C PRO A 665 -27.06 37.21 -17.90
N ASN A 666 -26.87 37.02 -16.58
CA ASN A 666 -27.84 37.47 -15.57
C ASN A 666 -27.99 38.99 -15.54
N LYS A 667 -26.91 39.74 -15.79
CA LYS A 667 -26.94 41.20 -15.96
C LYS A 667 -27.39 41.66 -17.35
N LYS A 668 -27.70 40.72 -18.25
CA LYS A 668 -28.11 40.97 -19.64
C LYS A 668 -27.08 41.77 -20.45
N TRP A 669 -25.79 41.69 -20.09
CA TRP A 669 -24.72 42.36 -20.84
C TRP A 669 -24.45 41.66 -22.17
N LEU A 670 -24.48 40.32 -22.18
CA LEU A 670 -24.40 39.49 -23.37
C LEU A 670 -25.44 38.36 -23.29
N SER A 671 -25.88 37.87 -24.44
CA SER A 671 -26.69 36.65 -24.51
C SER A 671 -25.89 35.43 -24.06
N VAL A 672 -26.55 34.37 -23.58
CA VAL A 672 -25.89 33.11 -23.20
C VAL A 672 -24.99 32.62 -24.34
N THR A 673 -25.48 32.60 -25.58
CA THR A 673 -24.70 32.20 -26.76
C THR A 673 -23.48 33.09 -26.99
N ALA A 674 -23.61 34.42 -26.86
CA ALA A 674 -22.48 35.34 -27.00
C ALA A 674 -21.43 35.15 -25.90
N THR A 675 -21.87 34.93 -24.66
CA THR A 675 -20.98 34.60 -23.53
C THR A 675 -20.23 33.30 -23.77
N ARG A 676 -20.91 32.21 -24.21
CA ARG A 676 -20.26 30.93 -24.52
C ARG A 676 -19.24 31.05 -25.66
N LYS A 677 -19.55 31.84 -26.69
CA LYS A 677 -18.63 32.13 -27.80
C LYS A 677 -17.41 32.91 -27.31
N LEU A 678 -17.60 33.94 -26.49
CA LEU A 678 -16.51 34.72 -25.91
C LEU A 678 -15.59 33.85 -25.05
N SER A 679 -16.15 33.01 -24.18
CA SER A 679 -15.36 32.08 -23.36
C SER A 679 -14.55 31.10 -24.22
N ASN A 680 -15.14 30.54 -25.28
CA ASN A 680 -14.41 29.70 -26.23
C ASN A 680 -13.30 30.49 -26.93
N SER A 681 -13.56 31.71 -27.42
CA SER A 681 -12.54 32.53 -28.07
C SER A 681 -11.35 32.79 -27.16
N ILE A 682 -11.58 33.10 -25.87
CA ILE A 682 -10.49 33.24 -24.89
C ILE A 682 -9.72 31.91 -24.73
N GLY A 683 -10.45 30.79 -24.67
CA GLY A 683 -9.89 29.44 -24.54
C GLY A 683 -9.05 28.95 -25.73
N PHE A 684 -9.23 29.51 -26.93
CA PHE A 684 -8.43 29.17 -28.12
C PHE A 684 -7.35 30.21 -28.44
N PHE A 685 -7.73 31.48 -28.55
CA PHE A 685 -6.79 32.54 -28.97
C PHE A 685 -5.79 32.89 -27.86
N GLY A 686 -6.22 32.86 -26.59
CA GLY A 686 -5.33 33.14 -25.46
C GLY A 686 -4.15 32.17 -25.39
N PRO A 687 -4.38 30.85 -25.33
CA PRO A 687 -3.33 29.85 -25.38
C PRO A 687 -2.48 29.92 -26.66
N ALA A 688 -3.08 30.16 -27.83
CA ALA A 688 -2.34 30.27 -29.09
C ALA A 688 -1.33 31.42 -29.09
N ILE A 689 -1.73 32.61 -28.62
CA ILE A 689 -0.83 33.77 -28.49
C ILE A 689 0.31 33.45 -27.53
N ALA A 690 0.01 32.89 -26.36
CA ALA A 690 1.03 32.56 -25.36
C ALA A 690 2.00 31.46 -25.84
N LEU A 691 1.55 30.50 -26.66
CA LEU A 691 2.41 29.49 -27.30
C LEU A 691 3.35 30.10 -28.33
N ILE A 692 2.90 31.10 -29.09
CA ILE A 692 3.79 31.85 -30.01
C ILE A 692 4.90 32.53 -29.21
N PHE A 693 4.59 33.22 -28.11
CA PHE A 693 5.62 33.81 -27.25
C PHE A 693 6.54 32.77 -26.61
N LEU A 694 6.00 31.59 -26.25
CA LEU A 694 6.80 30.50 -25.72
C LEU A 694 7.86 30.02 -26.73
N SER A 695 7.54 29.96 -28.03
CA SER A 695 8.49 29.55 -29.07
C SER A 695 9.68 30.51 -29.24
N TYR A 696 9.58 31.77 -28.79
CA TYR A 696 10.68 32.74 -28.81
C TYR A 696 11.44 32.82 -27.47
N THR A 697 11.10 31.96 -26.49
CA THR A 697 11.75 31.95 -25.18
C THR A 697 13.11 31.25 -25.24
N PRO A 698 14.21 31.88 -24.76
CA PRO A 698 15.52 31.22 -24.72
C PRO A 698 15.52 29.97 -23.83
N ALA A 699 16.22 28.91 -24.25
CA ALA A 699 16.26 27.60 -23.60
C ALA A 699 16.68 27.63 -22.11
N GLY A 700 17.40 28.65 -21.66
CA GLY A 700 17.81 28.80 -20.25
C GLY A 700 16.82 29.56 -19.35
N ASN A 701 15.76 30.17 -19.88
CA ASN A 701 14.84 31.01 -19.09
C ASN A 701 13.65 30.21 -18.56
N VAL A 702 13.92 29.39 -17.54
CA VAL A 702 12.94 28.50 -16.90
C VAL A 702 11.73 29.26 -16.37
N VAL A 703 11.93 30.43 -15.76
CA VAL A 703 10.85 31.23 -15.16
C VAL A 703 9.87 31.71 -16.23
N MET A 704 10.37 32.25 -17.34
CA MET A 704 9.52 32.73 -18.44
C MET A 704 8.80 31.56 -19.14
N GLY A 705 9.49 30.44 -19.36
CA GLY A 705 8.90 29.23 -19.94
C GLY A 705 7.76 28.66 -19.10
N VAL A 706 7.97 28.51 -17.79
CA VAL A 706 6.93 28.04 -16.85
C VAL A 706 5.78 29.04 -16.74
N ALA A 707 6.06 30.35 -16.71
CA ALA A 707 5.02 31.38 -16.64
C ALA A 707 4.13 31.37 -17.88
N LEU A 708 4.72 31.31 -19.09
CA LEU A 708 3.96 31.24 -20.33
C LEU A 708 3.16 29.94 -20.43
N LEU A 709 3.73 28.78 -20.08
CA LEU A 709 2.98 27.52 -20.02
C LEU A 709 1.82 27.57 -19.01
N THR A 710 2.01 28.26 -17.89
CA THR A 710 0.96 28.49 -16.89
C THR A 710 -0.17 29.35 -17.46
N ILE A 711 0.15 30.39 -18.23
CA ILE A 711 -0.84 31.22 -18.95
C ILE A 711 -1.57 30.40 -20.02
N VAL A 712 -0.84 29.59 -20.80
CA VAL A 712 -1.42 28.72 -21.84
C VAL A 712 -2.46 27.79 -21.22
N VAL A 713 -2.08 26.98 -20.22
CA VAL A 713 -3.03 26.04 -19.59
C VAL A 713 -4.10 26.79 -18.79
N GLY A 714 -3.77 27.88 -18.11
CA GLY A 714 -4.71 28.69 -17.37
C GLY A 714 -5.83 29.26 -18.23
N LEU A 715 -5.51 29.89 -19.37
CA LEU A 715 -6.49 30.48 -20.28
C LEU A 715 -7.36 29.45 -20.99
N ASN A 716 -6.91 28.19 -21.09
CA ASN A 716 -7.75 27.11 -21.58
C ASN A 716 -9.04 26.98 -20.76
N VAL A 717 -9.14 27.48 -19.53
CA VAL A 717 -10.37 27.50 -18.70
C VAL A 717 -11.62 27.96 -19.46
N GLY A 718 -11.48 28.84 -20.47
CA GLY A 718 -12.58 29.32 -21.30
C GLY A 718 -13.41 28.21 -21.97
N HIS A 719 -12.83 27.01 -22.16
CA HIS A 719 -13.56 25.87 -22.71
C HIS A 719 -14.59 25.28 -21.73
N ILE A 720 -14.29 25.30 -20.41
CA ILE A 720 -15.17 24.77 -19.36
C ILE A 720 -16.47 25.56 -19.32
N THR A 721 -16.36 26.89 -19.38
CA THR A 721 -17.51 27.80 -19.34
C THR A 721 -18.07 28.12 -20.73
N GLY A 722 -17.34 27.76 -21.78
CA GLY A 722 -17.75 27.80 -23.18
C GLY A 722 -18.45 26.50 -23.60
N PHE A 723 -17.84 25.71 -24.48
CA PHE A 723 -18.50 24.60 -25.17
C PHE A 723 -19.01 23.49 -24.25
N VAL A 724 -18.35 23.21 -23.12
CA VAL A 724 -18.74 22.09 -22.23
C VAL A 724 -20.16 22.27 -21.72
N LEU A 725 -20.53 23.48 -21.28
CA LEU A 725 -21.87 23.80 -20.79
C LEU A 725 -22.93 23.89 -21.90
N VAL A 726 -22.53 24.08 -23.16
CA VAL A 726 -23.48 24.24 -24.27
C VAL A 726 -24.35 23.00 -24.46
N HIS A 727 -23.86 21.79 -24.17
CA HIS A 727 -24.66 20.57 -24.24
C HIS A 727 -25.86 20.60 -23.27
N LEU A 728 -25.67 21.19 -22.08
CA LEU A 728 -26.72 21.39 -21.08
C LEU A 728 -27.70 22.51 -21.47
N ASP A 729 -27.25 23.49 -22.23
CA ASP A 729 -28.07 24.61 -22.70
C ASP A 729 -28.88 24.24 -23.95
N MET A 730 -28.34 23.38 -24.83
CA MET A 730 -29.01 22.94 -26.06
C MET A 730 -30.10 21.89 -25.84
N ALA A 731 -29.80 20.84 -25.07
CA ALA A 731 -30.75 19.76 -24.83
C ALA A 731 -30.50 19.10 -23.47
N PRO A 732 -31.03 19.66 -22.36
CA PRO A 732 -30.82 19.15 -21.01
C PRO A 732 -31.12 17.64 -20.86
N ASN A 733 -32.18 17.15 -21.52
CA ASN A 733 -32.60 15.74 -21.47
C ASN A 733 -31.63 14.78 -22.18
N PHE A 734 -30.82 15.28 -23.11
CA PHE A 734 -29.87 14.48 -23.88
C PHE A 734 -28.43 14.93 -23.65
N ALA A 735 -28.16 15.81 -22.67
CA ALA A 735 -26.87 16.46 -22.48
C ALA A 735 -25.73 15.45 -22.30
N GLY A 736 -25.96 14.37 -21.53
CA GLY A 736 -24.99 13.28 -21.38
C GLY A 736 -24.69 12.56 -22.70
N THR A 737 -25.71 12.30 -23.52
CA THR A 737 -25.55 11.67 -24.85
C THR A 737 -24.86 12.60 -25.84
N LEU A 738 -25.22 13.89 -25.85
CA LEU A 738 -24.57 14.89 -26.70
C LEU A 738 -23.08 15.04 -26.34
N LEU A 739 -22.76 15.16 -25.05
CA LEU A 739 -21.37 15.22 -24.60
C LEU A 739 -20.62 13.91 -24.92
N GLY A 740 -21.26 12.74 -24.77
CA GLY A 740 -20.66 11.46 -25.16
C GLY A 740 -20.24 11.40 -26.63
N ILE A 741 -21.06 11.95 -27.53
CA ILE A 741 -20.75 12.03 -28.98
C ILE A 741 -19.59 13.01 -29.26
N THR A 742 -19.64 14.23 -28.69
CA THR A 742 -18.57 15.22 -28.94
C THR A 742 -17.25 14.77 -28.32
N ASN A 743 -17.30 14.19 -27.12
CA ASN A 743 -16.12 13.65 -26.43
C ASN A 743 -15.54 12.44 -27.15
N CYS A 744 -16.37 11.51 -27.64
CA CYS A 744 -15.92 10.40 -28.49
C CYS A 744 -15.12 10.89 -29.69
N SER A 745 -15.68 11.84 -30.45
CA SER A 745 -15.05 12.42 -31.63
C SER A 745 -13.72 13.10 -31.30
N ALA A 746 -13.68 13.87 -30.21
CA ALA A 746 -12.48 14.59 -29.80
C ALA A 746 -11.36 13.65 -29.28
N ASN A 747 -11.70 12.53 -28.63
CA ASN A 747 -10.70 11.56 -28.16
C ASN A 747 -10.11 10.71 -29.30
N ILE A 748 -10.83 10.53 -30.42
CA ILE A 748 -10.24 9.93 -31.64
C ILE A 748 -9.07 10.78 -32.15
N ILE A 749 -9.19 12.11 -32.07
CA ILE A 749 -8.12 13.04 -32.45
C ILE A 749 -6.97 13.03 -31.42
N SER A 750 -7.27 12.85 -30.14
CA SER A 750 -6.25 12.68 -29.09
C SER A 750 -5.40 11.41 -29.25
N ILE A 751 -5.87 10.37 -29.95
CA ILE A 751 -5.04 9.20 -30.31
C ILE A 751 -3.93 9.59 -31.29
N ILE A 752 -4.23 10.53 -32.19
CA ILE A 752 -3.33 10.95 -33.29
C ILE A 752 -2.26 11.92 -32.76
N ALA A 753 -2.58 12.77 -31.78
CA ALA A 753 -1.68 13.82 -31.29
C ALA A 753 -0.29 13.32 -30.83
N PRO A 754 -0.16 12.33 -29.92
CA PRO A 754 1.15 11.81 -29.51
C PRO A 754 1.90 11.10 -30.65
N LEU A 755 1.17 10.48 -31.59
CA LEU A 755 1.78 9.80 -32.75
C LEU A 755 2.42 10.81 -33.71
N VAL A 756 1.77 11.97 -33.90
CA VAL A 756 2.30 13.07 -34.70
C VAL A 756 3.47 13.74 -33.99
N ALA A 757 3.37 14.03 -32.69
CA ALA A 757 4.46 14.61 -31.91
C ALA A 757 5.72 13.72 -31.96
N GLY A 758 5.58 12.41 -31.73
CA GLY A 758 6.69 11.46 -31.82
C GLY A 758 7.25 11.25 -33.23
N ALA A 759 6.48 11.51 -34.28
CA ALA A 759 6.97 11.48 -35.66
C ALA A 759 7.77 12.74 -36.02
N VAL A 760 7.38 13.90 -35.49
CA VAL A 760 8.05 15.20 -35.70
C VAL A 760 9.36 15.29 -34.90
N LEU A 761 9.42 14.72 -33.70
CA LEU A 761 10.60 14.78 -32.82
C LEU A 761 11.72 13.78 -33.16
N LYS A 762 11.54 12.91 -34.16
CA LYS A 762 12.47 11.81 -34.47
C LYS A 762 13.82 12.24 -35.06
N ASP A 763 13.97 13.50 -35.48
CA ASP A 763 15.11 13.93 -36.29
C ASP A 763 16.18 14.78 -35.55
N GLU A 764 16.09 15.02 -34.22
CA GLU A 764 17.01 15.96 -33.55
C GLU A 764 17.60 15.54 -32.18
N VAL A 765 17.67 14.26 -31.83
CA VAL A 765 18.38 13.85 -30.59
C VAL A 765 19.56 12.93 -30.87
N THR A 766 20.57 13.50 -31.51
CA THR A 766 21.98 13.24 -31.17
C THR A 766 22.49 14.45 -30.41
N ILE A 767 22.71 14.29 -29.09
CA ILE A 767 23.84 14.77 -28.28
C ILE A 767 23.76 14.06 -26.94
#